data_AF-A0A4U0NWB7-F1
#
_entry.id   AF-A0A4U0NWB7-F1
#
_cell.length_a   1.000
_cell.length_b   1.000
_cell.length_c   1.000
_cell.angle_alpha   90.00
_cell.angle_beta   90.00
_cell.angle_gamma   90.00
#
_symmetry.space_group_name_H-M   'P 1'
#
loop_
_entity.id
_entity.type
_entity.pdbx_description
1 polymer ?
#
loop_
_entity_poly.entity_id
_entity_poly.type
_entity_poly.pdbx_seq_one_letter_code
_entity_poly.pdbx_strand_id
1 'polypeptide(L)'
;MRFVTYASADGDRAGVINGDLIHALPQGTPLVELLGRSLRQAGRRALAEPDEVVALADVTLKAPIPRPPSVRDCLCFLDHMRRCLRATGGTGTLEPTWYQIPAFYFANPAGVIGPYDDVPIAPGSAWFDFELEIAAVIGATGRDLTPEQAEERIAGYTLFCDWSARDLQALEGQLKIGQAKGKDGASTLGPWLVTPDELPFGPDGRLALQVRAEVNGELVGEGRTDSMDWSFGEVISYASRGVELQPGDVFGSGTVPGCCLTEHLDFDDLAAFRGWLKDGDVVSLHAEGLGEVRQTVRAGTAPHPLAARPDPTAKPRRRQANPAASALPYTKGLHQVGDGVWAWLLPDGGYGRSNAGLVAGNGASLLVDTLYDLPLTAEMLSGMRPITDRHPLGHAVLTHANGDHTHGGQLLPGAVRVLAAEGTAHEMRTEMPPELTTALQVMDLGPTLTPYLRDRFGAFDFSGIRLRAPDRTFDRRLTLEVGGREVRLLDLGPAHTEADTVVHVPEAGVLFAGDLLFIGCTPIVWSGPIANWIAACDTMLDLGAPTVVPGHGPVTDAAGIRAVRGYFAHVVEQADAAYAKGLDFREAAFGIDLAEYADWLDAERIVVNVYRRYREIHPDQPVVDRFALFGLMAEWDGRRGRQ
;
A
#
# COMPACT_ATOMS: atom_id res chain seq x y z
N MET A 1 -3.43 32.61 -25.70
CA MET A 1 -2.98 33.34 -24.51
C MET A 1 -2.91 32.41 -23.31
N ARG A 2 -1.99 32.66 -22.37
CA ARG A 2 -1.81 31.89 -21.13
C ARG A 2 -2.18 32.76 -19.93
N PHE A 3 -3.13 32.33 -19.12
CA PHE A 3 -3.64 33.06 -17.94
C PHE A 3 -3.25 32.36 -16.65
N VAL A 4 -2.86 33.14 -15.65
CA VAL A 4 -2.45 32.65 -14.32
C VAL A 4 -3.26 33.32 -13.22
N THR A 5 -3.33 32.64 -12.08
CA THR A 5 -3.64 33.24 -10.79
C THR A 5 -2.40 33.10 -9.90
N TYR A 6 -2.01 34.15 -9.19
CA TYR A 6 -0.82 34.18 -8.34
C TYR A 6 -1.09 34.95 -7.05
N ALA A 7 -0.37 34.59 -5.97
CA ALA A 7 -0.49 35.28 -4.70
C ALA A 7 0.20 36.65 -4.74
N SER A 8 -0.45 37.67 -4.16
CA SER A 8 0.13 39.00 -3.91
C SER A 8 -0.14 39.46 -2.48
N ALA A 9 0.46 40.58 -2.06
CA ALA A 9 0.28 41.16 -0.74
C ALA A 9 -1.19 41.52 -0.43
N ASP A 10 -1.96 41.90 -1.46
CA ASP A 10 -3.36 42.33 -1.32
C ASP A 10 -4.36 41.21 -1.66
N GLY A 11 -3.90 39.96 -1.71
CA GLY A 11 -4.68 38.78 -2.11
C GLY A 11 -4.32 38.26 -3.50
N ASP A 12 -5.00 37.21 -3.93
CA ASP A 12 -4.74 36.58 -5.23
C ASP A 12 -5.04 37.53 -6.39
N ARG A 13 -4.15 37.57 -7.38
CA ARG A 13 -4.29 38.35 -8.62
C ARG A 13 -4.29 37.44 -9.83
N ALA A 14 -4.95 37.87 -10.90
CA ALA A 14 -4.92 37.20 -12.19
C ALA A 14 -4.05 37.99 -13.19
N GLY A 15 -3.48 37.30 -14.18
CA GLY A 15 -2.65 37.94 -15.20
C GLY A 15 -2.44 37.09 -16.44
N VAL A 16 -1.75 37.67 -17.43
CA VAL A 16 -1.36 36.99 -18.67
C VAL A 16 0.15 36.82 -18.70
N ILE A 17 0.61 35.64 -19.07
CA ILE A 17 2.04 35.37 -19.26
C ILE A 17 2.51 35.87 -20.63
N ASN A 18 3.66 36.55 -20.63
CA ASN A 18 4.42 36.91 -21.82
C ASN A 18 5.93 36.77 -21.53
N GLY A 19 6.55 35.71 -22.05
CA GLY A 19 7.90 35.32 -21.65
C GLY A 19 7.94 34.96 -20.15
N ASP A 20 8.92 35.51 -19.43
CA ASP A 20 9.10 35.27 -17.99
C ASP A 20 8.34 36.28 -17.11
N LEU A 21 7.41 37.04 -17.70
CA LEU A 21 6.67 38.11 -17.04
C LEU A 21 5.17 37.81 -16.99
N ILE A 22 4.55 38.19 -15.88
CA ILE A 22 3.10 38.23 -15.72
C ILE A 22 2.65 39.68 -15.85
N HIS A 23 1.78 39.92 -16.83
CA HIS A 23 1.07 41.18 -17.02
C HIS A 23 -0.26 41.11 -16.28
N ALA A 24 -0.38 41.80 -15.15
CA ALA A 24 -1.53 41.68 -14.27
C ALA A 24 -2.79 42.30 -14.85
N LEU A 25 -3.91 41.64 -14.57
CA LEU A 25 -5.26 42.18 -14.76
C LEU A 25 -5.59 43.21 -13.67
N PRO A 26 -6.65 44.02 -13.87
CA PRO A 26 -7.11 44.97 -12.86
C PRO A 26 -7.31 44.33 -11.50
N GLN A 27 -6.80 44.97 -10.44
CA GLN A 27 -6.93 44.47 -9.06
C GLN A 27 -8.39 44.13 -8.73
N GLY A 28 -8.61 43.00 -8.05
CA GLY A 28 -9.95 42.51 -7.71
C GLY A 28 -10.71 41.83 -8.86
N THR A 29 -10.06 41.58 -10.00
CA THR A 29 -10.65 40.82 -11.13
C THR A 29 -10.21 39.35 -11.06
N PRO A 30 -11.02 38.42 -10.52
CA PRO A 30 -10.68 37.01 -10.53
C PRO A 30 -10.80 36.43 -11.95
N LEU A 31 -9.93 35.46 -12.28
CA LEU A 31 -9.90 34.87 -13.62
C LEU A 31 -11.26 34.24 -14.02
N VAL A 32 -11.95 33.61 -13.08
CA VAL A 32 -13.24 32.93 -13.30
C VAL A 32 -14.33 33.86 -13.85
N GLU A 33 -14.34 35.13 -13.44
CA GLU A 33 -15.32 36.14 -13.92
C GLU A 33 -15.06 36.56 -15.38
N LEU A 34 -13.88 36.24 -15.92
CA LEU A 34 -13.48 36.60 -17.27
C LEU A 34 -13.68 35.49 -18.30
N LEU A 35 -13.89 34.23 -17.88
CA LEU A 35 -13.82 33.04 -18.73
C LEU A 35 -14.79 33.02 -19.93
N GLY A 36 -15.74 33.95 -20.01
CA GLY A 36 -16.61 34.16 -21.16
C GLY A 36 -16.01 34.98 -22.30
N ARG A 37 -16.87 35.79 -22.96
CA ARG A 37 -16.48 36.57 -24.15
C ARG A 37 -15.42 37.64 -23.89
N SER A 38 -15.15 37.97 -22.62
CA SER A 38 -14.21 39.02 -22.22
C SER A 38 -12.78 38.52 -21.99
N LEU A 39 -12.52 37.20 -21.85
CA LEU A 39 -11.20 36.67 -21.48
C LEU A 39 -10.07 37.20 -22.38
N ARG A 40 -10.24 37.04 -23.69
CA ARG A 40 -9.24 37.49 -24.69
C ARG A 40 -9.08 39.00 -24.72
N GLN A 41 -10.17 39.75 -24.54
CA GLN A 41 -10.13 41.21 -24.51
C GLN A 41 -9.39 41.71 -23.27
N ALA A 42 -9.71 41.14 -22.11
CA ALA A 42 -9.05 41.43 -20.84
C ALA A 42 -7.56 41.10 -20.92
N GLY A 43 -7.22 39.96 -21.52
CA GLY A 43 -5.82 39.58 -21.70
C GLY A 43 -5.04 40.52 -22.63
N ARG A 44 -5.64 40.92 -23.77
CA ARG A 44 -5.00 41.91 -24.67
C ARG A 44 -4.79 43.25 -23.98
N ARG A 45 -5.75 43.66 -23.14
CA ARG A 45 -5.61 44.89 -22.34
C ARG A 45 -4.49 44.75 -21.32
N ALA A 46 -4.41 43.66 -20.57
CA ALA A 46 -3.32 43.43 -19.62
C ALA A 46 -1.94 43.47 -20.29
N LEU A 47 -1.80 42.92 -21.50
CA LEU A 47 -0.53 42.99 -22.24
C LEU A 47 -0.16 44.42 -22.67
N ALA A 48 -1.14 45.27 -22.99
CA ALA A 48 -0.92 46.63 -23.45
C ALA A 48 -0.78 47.66 -22.32
N GLU A 49 -1.63 47.54 -21.30
CA GLU A 49 -1.78 48.45 -20.15
C GLU A 49 -1.96 47.60 -18.87
N PRO A 50 -0.90 46.91 -18.39
CA PRO A 50 -0.98 46.11 -17.18
C PRO A 50 -1.10 47.01 -15.94
N ASP A 51 -1.87 46.56 -14.94
CA ASP A 51 -1.86 47.18 -13.62
C ASP A 51 -0.47 47.06 -12.96
N GLU A 52 0.17 45.91 -13.13
CA GLU A 52 1.56 45.66 -12.76
C GLU A 52 2.19 44.62 -13.69
N VAL A 53 3.52 44.64 -13.73
CA VAL A 53 4.32 43.60 -14.40
C VAL A 53 5.26 43.01 -13.36
N VAL A 54 5.13 41.71 -13.13
CA VAL A 54 5.94 40.96 -12.15
C VAL A 54 6.63 39.80 -12.83
N ALA A 55 7.82 39.42 -12.36
CA ALA A 55 8.48 38.23 -12.88
C ALA A 55 7.77 36.97 -12.39
N LEU A 56 7.60 36.00 -13.28
CA LEU A 56 6.98 34.72 -12.97
C LEU A 56 7.71 33.99 -11.83
N ALA A 57 9.03 34.11 -11.78
CA ALA A 57 9.88 33.51 -10.74
C ALA A 57 9.74 34.16 -9.35
N ASP A 58 9.19 35.38 -9.28
CA ASP A 58 9.09 36.17 -8.05
C ASP A 58 7.73 36.00 -7.34
N VAL A 59 6.83 35.16 -7.89
CA VAL A 59 5.48 34.96 -7.34
C VAL A 59 5.19 33.49 -7.06
N THR A 60 4.26 33.25 -6.15
CA THR A 60 3.68 31.91 -5.94
C THR A 60 2.45 31.75 -6.81
N LEU A 61 2.51 30.85 -7.79
CA LEU A 61 1.34 30.50 -8.60
C LEU A 61 0.30 29.75 -7.76
N LYS A 62 -0.96 30.06 -8.01
CA LYS A 62 -2.13 29.30 -7.56
C LYS A 62 -2.67 28.48 -8.72
N ALA A 63 -3.63 27.61 -8.44
CA ALA A 63 -4.43 27.01 -9.52
C ALA A 63 -5.06 28.13 -10.37
N PRO A 64 -5.13 28.00 -11.71
CA PRO A 64 -5.69 29.04 -12.56
C PRO A 64 -7.09 29.44 -12.12
N ILE A 65 -7.91 28.46 -11.73
CA ILE A 65 -9.21 28.63 -11.08
C ILE A 65 -9.12 27.99 -9.68
N PRO A 66 -8.75 28.74 -8.62
CA PRO A 66 -8.54 28.16 -7.29
C PRO A 66 -9.79 27.60 -6.63
N ARG A 67 -10.97 28.08 -7.04
CA ARG A 67 -12.27 27.69 -6.49
C ARG A 67 -13.25 27.47 -7.64
N PRO A 68 -13.10 26.39 -8.41
CA PRO A 68 -14.01 26.10 -9.51
C PRO A 68 -15.43 25.83 -8.96
N PRO A 69 -16.50 26.23 -9.67
CA PRO A 69 -17.87 25.93 -9.23
C PRO A 69 -18.15 24.44 -9.15
N SER A 70 -17.59 23.65 -10.07
CA SER A 70 -17.55 22.19 -9.99
C SER A 70 -16.30 21.63 -10.66
N VAL A 71 -15.88 20.45 -10.20
CA VAL A 71 -14.88 19.61 -10.86
C VAL A 71 -15.54 18.29 -11.21
N ARG A 72 -15.63 17.98 -12.49
CA ARG A 72 -16.19 16.74 -13.03
C ARG A 72 -15.09 16.01 -13.73
N ASP A 73 -14.56 14.99 -13.09
CA ASP A 73 -13.49 14.22 -13.67
C ASP A 73 -14.07 13.07 -14.51
N CYS A 74 -13.63 12.99 -15.77
CA CYS A 74 -14.21 12.13 -16.80
C CYS A 74 -13.33 10.91 -17.03
N LEU A 75 -13.85 9.88 -17.69
CA LEU A 75 -13.09 8.67 -18.00
C LEU A 75 -13.02 8.50 -19.52
N CYS A 76 -12.37 9.46 -20.18
CA CYS A 76 -12.32 9.51 -21.64
C CYS A 76 -11.35 8.50 -22.26
N PHE A 77 -10.41 7.95 -21.49
CA PHE A 77 -9.46 6.94 -21.95
C PHE A 77 -9.90 5.54 -21.48
N LEU A 78 -10.53 4.77 -22.35
CA LEU A 78 -10.98 3.42 -22.03
C LEU A 78 -9.79 2.46 -21.85
N ASP A 79 -8.65 2.71 -22.50
CA ASP A 79 -7.45 1.87 -22.28
C ASP A 79 -6.91 1.98 -20.85
N HIS A 80 -6.96 3.17 -20.25
CA HIS A 80 -6.63 3.37 -18.85
C HIS A 80 -7.53 2.52 -17.94
N MET A 81 -8.83 2.50 -18.20
CA MET A 81 -9.77 1.64 -17.45
C MET A 81 -9.47 0.15 -17.61
N ARG A 82 -9.09 -0.30 -18.82
CA ARG A 82 -8.70 -1.70 -19.05
C ARG A 82 -7.46 -2.08 -18.25
N ARG A 83 -6.46 -1.19 -18.19
CA ARG A 83 -5.21 -1.40 -17.45
C ARG A 83 -5.46 -1.41 -15.94
N CYS A 84 -6.23 -0.46 -15.42
CA CYS A 84 -6.63 -0.46 -14.00
C CYS A 84 -7.37 -1.74 -13.60
N LEU A 85 -8.32 -2.21 -14.43
CA LEU A 85 -9.02 -3.47 -14.16
C LEU A 85 -8.07 -4.67 -14.11
N ARG A 86 -7.03 -4.72 -14.96
CA ARG A 86 -6.01 -5.78 -14.92
C ARG A 86 -5.18 -5.71 -13.65
N ALA A 87 -4.71 -4.51 -13.30
CA ALA A 87 -3.93 -4.27 -12.08
C ALA A 87 -4.67 -4.69 -10.81
N THR A 88 -6.00 -4.62 -10.80
CA THR A 88 -6.85 -5.06 -9.68
C THR A 88 -7.34 -6.51 -9.81
N GLY A 89 -6.75 -7.34 -10.69
CA GLY A 89 -7.06 -8.76 -10.82
C GLY A 89 -8.21 -9.12 -11.77
N GLY A 90 -8.75 -8.16 -12.51
CA GLY A 90 -9.76 -8.36 -13.55
C GLY A 90 -9.16 -8.70 -14.92
N THR A 91 -10.01 -9.08 -15.88
CA THR A 91 -9.56 -9.45 -17.24
C THR A 91 -9.19 -8.26 -18.14
N GLY A 92 -9.41 -7.03 -17.66
CA GLY A 92 -9.37 -5.81 -18.48
C GLY A 92 -10.52 -5.70 -19.48
N THR A 93 -11.56 -6.54 -19.37
CA THR A 93 -12.77 -6.43 -20.20
C THR A 93 -13.69 -5.37 -19.60
N LEU A 94 -14.06 -4.39 -20.43
CA LEU A 94 -15.04 -3.37 -20.05
C LEU A 94 -16.46 -3.85 -20.35
N GLU A 95 -17.36 -3.65 -19.39
CA GLU A 95 -18.80 -3.84 -19.57
C GLU A 95 -19.33 -2.99 -20.75
N PRO A 96 -20.38 -3.44 -21.48
CA PRO A 96 -20.91 -2.73 -22.63
C PRO A 96 -21.30 -1.26 -22.35
N THR A 97 -21.66 -0.93 -21.11
CA THR A 97 -22.05 0.43 -20.69
C THR A 97 -20.94 1.47 -20.93
N TRP A 98 -19.66 1.09 -20.85
CA TRP A 98 -18.52 1.99 -21.10
C TRP A 98 -18.51 2.57 -22.53
N TYR A 99 -19.17 1.90 -23.48
CA TYR A 99 -19.29 2.32 -24.87
C TYR A 99 -20.63 3.01 -25.18
N GLN A 100 -21.53 3.10 -24.19
CA GLN A 100 -22.88 3.67 -24.35
C GLN A 100 -22.97 5.08 -23.79
N ILE A 101 -22.27 5.35 -22.69
CA ILE A 101 -22.27 6.64 -22.01
C ILE A 101 -20.85 7.02 -21.57
N PRO A 102 -20.44 8.29 -21.70
CA PRO A 102 -19.20 8.75 -21.10
C PRO A 102 -19.36 8.83 -19.58
N ALA A 103 -18.48 8.16 -18.85
CA ALA A 103 -18.48 8.19 -17.40
C ALA A 103 -17.74 9.42 -16.87
N PHE A 104 -18.26 10.00 -15.79
CA PHE A 104 -17.58 11.01 -14.99
C PHE A 104 -18.06 10.92 -13.54
N TYR A 105 -17.29 11.48 -12.62
CA TYR A 105 -17.68 11.65 -11.22
C TYR A 105 -17.40 13.08 -10.76
N PHE A 106 -17.99 13.47 -9.63
CA PHE A 106 -17.73 14.78 -9.03
C PHE A 106 -16.53 14.69 -8.10
N ALA A 107 -15.44 15.39 -8.43
CA ALA A 107 -14.32 15.59 -7.54
C ALA A 107 -14.58 16.80 -6.62
N ASN A 108 -13.86 16.89 -5.50
CA ASN A 108 -14.05 17.93 -4.51
C ASN A 108 -13.41 19.26 -4.96
N PRO A 109 -14.19 20.31 -5.30
CA PRO A 109 -13.61 21.60 -5.69
C PRO A 109 -12.85 22.29 -4.55
N ALA A 110 -13.12 21.93 -3.29
CA ALA A 110 -12.40 22.46 -2.14
C ALA A 110 -11.01 21.83 -1.96
N GLY A 111 -10.74 20.71 -2.64
CA GLY A 111 -9.44 20.03 -2.66
C GLY A 111 -8.47 20.57 -3.73
N VAL A 112 -8.84 21.62 -4.46
CA VAL A 112 -7.99 22.18 -5.52
C VAL A 112 -6.76 22.86 -4.91
N ILE A 113 -5.58 22.43 -5.35
CA ILE A 113 -4.28 23.00 -4.98
C ILE A 113 -3.54 23.54 -6.21
N GLY A 114 -2.59 24.44 -5.98
CA GLY A 114 -1.79 25.07 -7.02
C GLY A 114 -0.74 24.12 -7.65
N PRO A 115 -0.12 24.55 -8.75
CA PRO A 115 0.79 23.73 -9.56
C PRO A 115 2.07 23.30 -8.84
N TYR A 116 2.44 24.01 -7.78
CA TYR A 116 3.67 23.79 -7.02
C TYR A 116 3.42 23.65 -5.51
N ASP A 117 2.16 23.46 -5.11
CA ASP A 117 1.82 23.19 -3.71
C ASP A 117 2.19 21.74 -3.35
N ASP A 118 2.65 21.51 -2.13
CA ASP A 118 2.84 20.17 -1.60
C ASP A 118 1.50 19.44 -1.48
N VAL A 119 1.49 18.13 -1.72
CA VAL A 119 0.28 17.30 -1.64
C VAL A 119 0.36 16.33 -0.45
N PRO A 120 -0.56 16.38 0.53
CA PRO A 120 -0.60 15.39 1.58
C PRO A 120 -1.20 14.07 1.06
N ILE A 121 -0.59 12.94 1.42
CA ILE A 121 -1.19 11.61 1.27
C ILE A 121 -2.54 11.60 1.98
N ALA A 122 -3.57 11.07 1.32
CA ALA A 122 -4.90 10.98 1.91
C ALA A 122 -4.85 10.19 3.24
N PRO A 123 -5.49 10.68 4.32
CA PRO A 123 -5.50 10.00 5.61
C PRO A 123 -5.90 8.52 5.52
N GLY A 124 -5.02 7.64 5.97
CA GLY A 124 -5.22 6.19 5.97
C GLY A 124 -4.88 5.48 4.65
N SER A 125 -4.35 6.18 3.65
CA SER A 125 -3.92 5.58 2.39
C SER A 125 -2.46 5.09 2.46
N ALA A 126 -2.24 3.85 2.05
CA ALA A 126 -0.95 3.25 1.71
C ALA A 126 -0.68 3.21 0.20
N TRP A 127 -1.74 3.30 -0.64
CA TRP A 127 -1.64 3.23 -2.10
C TRP A 127 -1.92 4.60 -2.73
N PHE A 128 -1.09 5.58 -2.39
CA PHE A 128 -1.21 6.92 -2.93
C PHE A 128 -0.58 7.03 -4.31
N ASP A 129 -1.33 7.60 -5.25
CA ASP A 129 -1.06 7.61 -6.68
C ASP A 129 -1.38 8.98 -7.27
N PHE A 130 -0.80 9.28 -8.43
CA PHE A 130 -1.10 10.46 -9.24
C PHE A 130 -1.79 10.02 -10.54
N GLU A 131 -2.54 10.91 -11.15
CA GLU A 131 -3.13 10.68 -12.48
C GLU A 131 -2.87 11.91 -13.35
N LEU A 132 -2.07 11.75 -14.41
CA LEU A 132 -1.81 12.83 -15.36
C LEU A 132 -2.96 13.01 -16.35
N GLU A 133 -3.58 14.18 -16.28
CA GLU A 133 -4.73 14.56 -17.10
C GLU A 133 -4.60 15.96 -17.69
N ILE A 134 -5.52 16.25 -18.60
CA ILE A 134 -5.79 17.61 -19.06
C ILE A 134 -7.22 17.95 -18.68
N ALA A 135 -7.46 19.19 -18.25
CA ALA A 135 -8.82 19.65 -17.99
C ALA A 135 -9.25 20.75 -18.96
N ALA A 136 -10.49 20.64 -19.45
CA ALA A 136 -11.21 21.71 -20.14
C ALA A 136 -11.96 22.59 -19.13
N VAL A 137 -11.87 23.91 -19.28
CA VAL A 137 -12.56 24.88 -18.41
C VAL A 137 -13.67 25.57 -19.18
N ILE A 138 -14.89 25.50 -18.65
CA ILE A 138 -16.07 26.12 -19.27
C ILE A 138 -15.98 27.64 -19.17
N GLY A 139 -16.28 28.33 -20.27
CA GLY A 139 -16.25 29.78 -20.37
C GLY A 139 -17.62 30.45 -20.39
N ALA A 140 -18.64 29.76 -20.85
CA ALA A 140 -19.98 30.31 -20.98
C ALA A 140 -21.03 29.30 -20.52
N THR A 141 -22.13 29.83 -19.97
CA THR A 141 -23.24 28.98 -19.54
C THR A 141 -23.83 28.20 -20.70
N GLY A 142 -24.38 27.02 -20.39
CA GLY A 142 -25.00 26.16 -21.37
C GLY A 142 -25.73 24.98 -20.72
N ARG A 143 -26.79 24.51 -21.35
CA ARG A 143 -27.64 23.40 -20.90
C ARG A 143 -28.08 22.62 -22.12
N ASP A 144 -28.19 21.30 -21.99
CA ASP A 144 -28.65 20.40 -23.07
C ASP A 144 -27.89 20.62 -24.39
N LEU A 145 -26.58 20.83 -24.28
CA LEU A 145 -25.71 21.19 -25.39
C LEU A 145 -25.53 20.01 -26.36
N THR A 146 -25.40 20.29 -27.66
CA THR A 146 -24.79 19.32 -28.59
C THR A 146 -23.27 19.22 -28.35
N PRO A 147 -22.58 18.17 -28.82
CA PRO A 147 -21.12 18.07 -28.70
C PRO A 147 -20.38 19.29 -29.28
N GLU A 148 -20.81 19.82 -30.42
CA GLU A 148 -20.19 20.99 -31.05
C GLU A 148 -20.41 22.25 -30.21
N GLN A 149 -21.65 22.43 -29.71
CA GLN A 149 -21.96 23.55 -28.82
C GLN A 149 -21.19 23.47 -27.50
N ALA A 150 -20.92 22.27 -27.02
CA ALA A 150 -20.14 22.01 -25.81
C ALA A 150 -18.67 22.38 -26.00
N GLU A 151 -18.06 21.97 -27.12
CA GLU A 151 -16.68 22.35 -27.47
C GLU A 151 -16.53 23.88 -27.59
N GLU A 152 -17.52 24.56 -28.20
CA GLU A 152 -17.58 26.03 -28.27
C GLU A 152 -17.65 26.72 -26.89
N ARG A 153 -18.04 26.00 -25.83
CA ARG A 153 -18.08 26.57 -24.46
C ARG A 153 -16.73 26.52 -23.76
N ILE A 154 -15.72 25.85 -24.30
CA ILE A 154 -14.42 25.73 -23.63
C ILE A 154 -13.64 27.05 -23.74
N ALA A 155 -13.33 27.67 -22.60
CA ALA A 155 -12.51 28.89 -22.53
C ALA A 155 -11.03 28.60 -22.78
N GLY A 156 -10.59 27.43 -22.35
CA GLY A 156 -9.20 26.97 -22.43
C GLY A 156 -8.99 25.66 -21.69
N TYR A 157 -7.75 25.22 -21.69
CA TYR A 157 -7.30 23.97 -21.09
C TYR A 157 -6.18 24.23 -20.08
N THR A 158 -6.05 23.36 -19.08
CA THR A 158 -4.97 23.37 -18.09
C THR A 158 -4.51 21.94 -17.83
N LEU A 159 -3.28 21.75 -17.33
CA LEU A 159 -2.88 20.45 -16.79
C LEU A 159 -3.69 20.18 -15.51
N PHE A 160 -4.08 18.92 -15.35
CA PHE A 160 -4.83 18.44 -14.20
C PHE A 160 -4.15 17.19 -13.64
N CYS A 161 -3.95 17.15 -12.32
CA CYS A 161 -3.54 15.94 -11.62
C CYS A 161 -4.63 15.52 -10.67
N ASP A 162 -5.14 14.30 -10.85
CA ASP A 162 -6.17 13.72 -9.99
C ASP A 162 -5.55 12.76 -8.95
N TRP A 163 -5.31 13.28 -7.74
CA TRP A 163 -4.61 12.53 -6.70
C TRP A 163 -5.48 11.41 -6.15
N SER A 164 -4.93 10.20 -6.15
CA SER A 164 -5.70 8.98 -6.00
C SER A 164 -5.23 8.15 -4.82
N ALA A 165 -6.08 7.96 -3.82
CA ALA A 165 -5.87 6.99 -2.74
C ALA A 165 -6.51 5.66 -3.14
N ARG A 166 -5.76 4.81 -3.85
CA ARG A 166 -6.29 3.63 -4.57
C ARG A 166 -6.89 2.58 -3.67
N ASP A 167 -6.35 2.45 -2.48
CA ASP A 167 -6.82 1.54 -1.44
C ASP A 167 -8.15 1.99 -0.83
N LEU A 168 -8.28 3.29 -0.53
CA LEU A 168 -9.57 3.88 -0.12
C LEU A 168 -10.60 3.81 -1.26
N GLN A 169 -10.15 4.12 -2.48
CA GLN A 169 -10.94 4.03 -3.70
C GLN A 169 -11.49 2.62 -3.92
N ALA A 170 -10.65 1.59 -3.77
CA ALA A 170 -11.05 0.19 -3.90
C ALA A 170 -12.10 -0.22 -2.87
N LEU A 171 -11.97 0.24 -1.62
CA LEU A 171 -12.93 -0.06 -0.57
C LEU A 171 -14.28 0.65 -0.79
N GLU A 172 -14.25 1.95 -1.10
CA GLU A 172 -15.47 2.74 -1.31
C GLU A 172 -16.20 2.39 -2.61
N GLY A 173 -15.46 1.96 -3.64
CA GLY A 173 -16.03 1.44 -4.88
C GLY A 173 -17.02 0.28 -4.64
N GLN A 174 -16.83 -0.50 -3.57
CA GLN A 174 -17.74 -1.59 -3.18
C GLN A 174 -19.12 -1.08 -2.75
N LEU A 175 -19.22 0.16 -2.28
CA LEU A 175 -20.48 0.81 -1.92
C LEU A 175 -21.29 1.23 -3.14
N LYS A 176 -20.66 1.32 -4.33
CA LYS A 176 -21.29 1.70 -5.61
C LYS A 176 -21.95 3.10 -5.60
N ILE A 177 -21.43 4.01 -4.78
CA ILE A 177 -21.92 5.40 -4.67
C ILE A 177 -20.91 6.46 -5.15
N GLY A 178 -19.75 6.05 -5.67
CA GLY A 178 -18.71 6.94 -6.17
C GLY A 178 -17.33 6.66 -5.57
N GLN A 179 -16.38 7.54 -5.85
CA GLN A 179 -14.96 7.39 -5.46
C GLN A 179 -14.64 7.95 -4.07
N ALA A 180 -15.50 8.84 -3.53
CA ALA A 180 -15.45 9.43 -2.20
C ALA A 180 -14.02 9.77 -1.69
N LYS A 181 -13.58 9.25 -0.54
CA LYS A 181 -12.24 9.47 0.04
C LYS A 181 -11.09 9.02 -0.84
N GLY A 182 -11.32 8.15 -1.82
CA GLY A 182 -10.36 7.82 -2.87
C GLY A 182 -9.92 9.01 -3.73
N LYS A 183 -10.77 10.04 -3.88
CA LYS A 183 -10.56 11.23 -4.76
C LYS A 183 -10.90 12.58 -4.10
N ASP A 184 -11.25 12.59 -2.81
CA ASP A 184 -11.66 13.80 -2.08
C ASP A 184 -10.47 14.64 -1.58
N GLY A 185 -9.27 14.05 -1.54
CA GLY A 185 -8.10 14.63 -0.86
C GLY A 185 -7.49 15.85 -1.54
N ALA A 186 -7.17 15.74 -2.84
CA ALA A 186 -6.52 16.81 -3.57
C ALA A 186 -6.72 16.69 -5.10
N SER A 187 -6.73 17.83 -5.77
CA SER A 187 -6.73 17.95 -7.23
C SER A 187 -5.79 19.09 -7.60
N THR A 188 -4.77 18.87 -8.45
CA THR A 188 -3.90 19.97 -8.88
C THR A 188 -4.33 20.51 -10.23
N LEU A 189 -4.50 21.83 -10.35
CA LEU A 189 -4.70 22.51 -11.62
C LEU A 189 -3.56 23.49 -11.87
N GLY A 190 -3.01 23.50 -13.08
CA GLY A 190 -2.08 24.55 -13.50
C GLY A 190 -1.10 24.10 -14.58
N PRO A 191 0.06 24.78 -14.72
CA PRO A 191 0.41 26.05 -14.06
C PRO A 191 -0.43 27.24 -14.55
N TRP A 192 -1.09 27.14 -15.70
CA TRP A 192 -1.89 28.21 -16.30
C TRP A 192 -3.05 27.66 -17.14
N LEU A 193 -4.05 28.50 -17.35
CA LEU A 193 -5.12 28.27 -18.33
C LEU A 193 -4.67 28.76 -19.71
N VAL A 194 -4.71 27.89 -20.71
CA VAL A 194 -4.29 28.21 -22.09
C VAL A 194 -5.50 28.23 -23.01
N THR A 195 -5.65 29.31 -23.77
CA THR A 195 -6.74 29.41 -24.75
C THR A 195 -6.51 28.48 -25.95
N PRO A 196 -7.57 27.94 -26.59
CA PRO A 196 -7.43 26.88 -27.60
C PRO A 196 -6.52 27.21 -28.79
N ASP A 197 -6.45 28.48 -29.21
CA ASP A 197 -5.63 28.94 -30.34
C ASP A 197 -4.11 28.84 -30.14
N GLU A 198 -3.63 28.58 -28.92
CA GLU A 198 -2.20 28.34 -28.64
C GLU A 198 -1.83 26.86 -28.59
N LEU A 199 -2.81 25.96 -28.74
CA LEU A 199 -2.62 24.53 -28.55
C LEU A 199 -2.74 23.78 -29.88
N PRO A 200 -2.03 22.65 -30.05
CA PRO A 200 -2.15 21.82 -31.22
C PRO A 200 -3.48 21.05 -31.22
N PHE A 201 -4.17 21.10 -32.36
CA PHE A 201 -5.33 20.27 -32.67
C PHE A 201 -5.04 19.39 -33.88
N GLY A 202 -5.46 18.13 -33.82
CA GLY A 202 -5.36 17.17 -34.91
C GLY A 202 -6.27 17.51 -36.10
N PRO A 203 -6.12 16.83 -37.24
CA PRO A 203 -6.94 17.05 -38.44
C PRO A 203 -8.44 16.78 -38.22
N ASP A 204 -8.77 15.96 -37.23
CA ASP A 204 -10.13 15.63 -36.79
C ASP A 204 -10.69 16.60 -35.75
N GLY A 205 -9.94 17.67 -35.43
CA GLY A 205 -10.34 18.69 -34.47
C GLY A 205 -10.14 18.31 -33.01
N ARG A 206 -9.42 17.22 -32.71
CA ARG A 206 -9.12 16.80 -31.33
C ARG A 206 -7.88 17.48 -30.77
N LEU A 207 -7.90 17.80 -29.48
CA LEU A 207 -6.74 18.32 -28.77
C LEU A 207 -5.60 17.28 -28.76
N ALA A 208 -4.43 17.62 -29.29
CA ALA A 208 -3.38 16.66 -29.66
C ALA A 208 -2.03 16.94 -28.96
N LEU A 209 -2.04 16.95 -27.63
CA LEU A 209 -0.87 17.22 -26.79
C LEU A 209 -0.09 15.95 -26.49
N GLN A 210 1.24 16.06 -26.44
CA GLN A 210 2.10 15.08 -25.80
C GLN A 210 2.18 15.33 -24.30
N VAL A 211 2.13 14.27 -23.52
CA VAL A 211 2.23 14.33 -22.06
C VAL A 211 3.30 13.40 -21.52
N ARG A 212 3.86 13.74 -20.37
CA ARG A 212 4.90 12.97 -19.69
C ARG A 212 4.73 13.07 -18.17
N ALA A 213 4.85 11.94 -17.48
CA ALA A 213 4.80 11.84 -16.03
C ALA A 213 6.10 11.27 -15.47
N GLU A 214 6.62 11.92 -14.43
CA GLU A 214 7.84 11.51 -13.74
C GLU A 214 7.65 11.49 -12.23
N VAL A 215 8.34 10.57 -11.56
CA VAL A 215 8.48 10.57 -10.09
C VAL A 215 9.96 10.55 -9.75
N ASN A 216 10.41 11.51 -8.95
CA ASN A 216 11.81 11.69 -8.57
C ASN A 216 12.76 11.81 -9.78
N GLY A 217 12.26 12.34 -10.91
CA GLY A 217 13.00 12.47 -12.17
C GLY A 217 13.08 11.18 -13.01
N GLU A 218 12.44 10.09 -12.56
CA GLU A 218 12.32 8.85 -13.33
C GLU A 218 10.99 8.83 -14.10
N LEU A 219 11.06 8.49 -15.38
CA LEU A 219 9.87 8.39 -16.24
C LEU A 219 8.96 7.26 -15.77
N VAL A 220 7.70 7.59 -15.51
CA VAL A 220 6.63 6.59 -15.26
C VAL A 220 5.86 6.30 -16.54
N GLY A 221 5.52 7.34 -17.31
CA GLY A 221 4.74 7.18 -18.52
C GLY A 221 4.74 8.41 -19.42
N GLU A 222 4.43 8.18 -20.68
CA GLU A 222 4.21 9.19 -21.70
C GLU A 222 3.01 8.81 -22.56
N GLY A 223 2.34 9.80 -23.14
CA GLY A 223 1.14 9.54 -23.92
C GLY A 223 0.67 10.75 -24.72
N ARG A 224 -0.53 10.64 -25.27
CA ARG A 224 -1.15 11.69 -26.09
C ARG A 224 -2.62 11.88 -25.76
N THR A 225 -3.10 13.11 -25.86
CA THR A 225 -4.52 13.42 -25.60
C THR A 225 -5.45 13.12 -26.77
N ASP A 226 -4.92 12.96 -27.99
CA ASP A 226 -5.73 12.62 -29.17
C ASP A 226 -6.19 11.14 -29.18
N SER A 227 -5.73 10.33 -28.22
CA SER A 227 -6.18 8.95 -28.02
C SER A 227 -7.41 8.82 -27.11
N MET A 228 -8.07 9.92 -26.73
CA MET A 228 -9.34 9.84 -25.99
C MET A 228 -10.40 9.07 -26.80
N ASP A 229 -11.09 8.13 -26.19
CA ASP A 229 -12.25 7.45 -26.78
C ASP A 229 -13.47 8.37 -26.80
N TRP A 230 -13.66 9.19 -25.76
CA TRP A 230 -14.70 10.21 -25.65
C TRP A 230 -14.09 11.62 -25.70
N SER A 231 -14.56 12.47 -26.62
CA SER A 231 -14.10 13.87 -26.69
C SER A 231 -14.67 14.73 -25.55
N PHE A 232 -14.01 15.85 -25.23
CA PHE A 232 -14.57 16.83 -24.28
C PHE A 232 -15.96 17.30 -24.69
N GLY A 233 -16.18 17.63 -25.96
CA GLY A 233 -17.50 17.96 -26.50
C GLY A 233 -18.57 16.90 -26.18
N GLU A 234 -18.27 15.61 -26.35
CA GLU A 234 -19.21 14.52 -26.03
C GLU A 234 -19.51 14.43 -24.54
N VAL A 235 -18.49 14.46 -23.68
CA VAL A 235 -18.68 14.32 -22.23
C VAL A 235 -19.38 15.55 -21.64
N ILE A 236 -19.01 16.75 -22.05
CA ILE A 236 -19.63 18.00 -21.62
C ILE A 236 -21.08 18.06 -22.12
N SER A 237 -21.36 17.64 -23.37
CA SER A 237 -22.72 17.51 -23.89
C SER A 237 -23.54 16.59 -22.99
N TYR A 238 -23.02 15.40 -22.68
CA TYR A 238 -23.69 14.44 -21.81
C TYR A 238 -23.94 15.01 -20.41
N ALA A 239 -22.95 15.66 -19.82
CA ALA A 239 -23.01 16.24 -18.47
C ALA A 239 -23.89 17.50 -18.37
N SER A 240 -24.20 18.16 -19.50
CA SER A 240 -25.09 19.32 -19.57
C SER A 240 -26.58 18.97 -19.64
N ARG A 241 -26.94 17.68 -19.74
CA ARG A 241 -28.33 17.23 -19.85
C ARG A 241 -29.13 17.58 -18.59
N GLY A 242 -30.08 18.49 -18.73
CA GLY A 242 -30.92 18.98 -17.63
C GLY A 242 -30.20 19.86 -16.60
N VAL A 243 -28.95 20.25 -16.83
CA VAL A 243 -28.12 21.02 -15.90
C VAL A 243 -27.46 22.19 -16.63
N GLU A 244 -27.48 23.38 -16.02
CA GLU A 244 -26.79 24.54 -16.56
C GLU A 244 -25.34 24.57 -16.07
N LEU A 245 -24.40 24.40 -17.00
CA LEU A 245 -22.97 24.55 -16.75
C LEU A 245 -22.62 26.01 -16.46
N GLN A 246 -21.64 26.23 -15.59
CA GLN A 246 -21.20 27.54 -15.16
C GLN A 246 -19.79 27.85 -15.69
N PRO A 247 -19.48 29.12 -16.02
CA PRO A 247 -18.10 29.54 -16.26
C PRO A 247 -17.20 29.16 -15.09
N GLY A 248 -16.09 28.49 -15.38
CA GLY A 248 -15.17 27.94 -14.39
C GLY A 248 -15.43 26.48 -14.03
N ASP A 249 -16.52 25.86 -14.48
CA ASP A 249 -16.66 24.40 -14.36
C ASP A 249 -15.47 23.72 -15.03
N VAL A 250 -14.86 22.76 -14.33
CA VAL A 250 -13.67 22.03 -14.77
C VAL A 250 -14.06 20.62 -15.13
N PHE A 251 -13.68 20.19 -16.32
CA PHE A 251 -13.85 18.83 -16.81
C PHE A 251 -12.49 18.17 -17.02
N GLY A 252 -12.12 17.20 -16.17
CA GLY A 252 -10.93 16.38 -16.34
C GLY A 252 -11.09 15.41 -17.51
N SER A 253 -10.00 14.99 -18.13
CA SER A 253 -10.04 14.06 -19.26
C SER A 253 -10.12 12.60 -18.82
N GLY A 254 -9.82 12.29 -17.57
CA GLY A 254 -9.33 10.98 -17.20
C GLY A 254 -7.85 10.85 -17.52
N THR A 255 -7.22 9.88 -16.88
CA THR A 255 -5.78 9.66 -16.96
C THR A 255 -5.36 9.23 -18.35
N VAL A 256 -4.30 9.86 -18.87
CA VAL A 256 -3.66 9.40 -20.10
C VAL A 256 -3.03 8.02 -19.85
N PRO A 257 -3.32 6.98 -20.65
CA PRO A 257 -2.90 5.61 -20.37
C PRO A 257 -1.39 5.46 -20.11
N GLY A 258 -1.04 4.81 -19.01
CA GLY A 258 0.34 4.62 -18.53
C GLY A 258 0.88 5.76 -17.66
N CYS A 259 0.10 6.83 -17.45
CA CYS A 259 0.52 8.00 -16.67
C CYS A 259 -0.12 8.04 -15.26
N CYS A 260 -0.32 6.87 -14.65
CA CYS A 260 -0.47 6.69 -13.20
C CYS A 260 0.29 5.44 -12.75
N LEU A 261 0.56 5.29 -11.45
CA LEU A 261 1.29 4.13 -10.90
C LEU A 261 0.47 2.84 -10.98
N THR A 262 -0.84 2.92 -10.76
CA THR A 262 -1.71 1.71 -10.69
C THR A 262 -1.65 0.88 -11.97
N GLU A 263 -1.51 1.51 -13.13
CA GLU A 263 -1.40 0.81 -14.41
C GLU A 263 -0.12 -0.03 -14.56
N HIS A 264 0.87 0.17 -13.69
CA HIS A 264 2.14 -0.57 -13.65
C HIS A 264 2.18 -1.62 -12.53
N LEU A 265 1.10 -1.78 -11.77
CA LEU A 265 1.00 -2.84 -10.77
C LEU A 265 0.65 -4.18 -11.45
N ASP A 266 1.55 -5.14 -11.34
CA ASP A 266 1.33 -6.54 -11.73
C ASP A 266 1.69 -7.45 -10.55
N PHE A 267 0.71 -8.17 -10.01
CA PHE A 267 0.93 -9.09 -8.90
C PHE A 267 1.79 -10.30 -9.29
N ASP A 268 1.92 -10.60 -10.58
CA ASP A 268 2.80 -11.65 -11.10
C ASP A 268 4.25 -11.16 -11.29
N ASP A 269 4.48 -9.83 -11.33
CA ASP A 269 5.81 -9.20 -11.46
C ASP A 269 5.94 -7.94 -10.58
N LEU A 270 5.84 -8.14 -9.26
CA LEU A 270 5.97 -7.06 -8.28
C LEU A 270 7.33 -6.35 -8.32
N ALA A 271 8.38 -7.01 -8.83
CA ALA A 271 9.72 -6.44 -8.94
C ALA A 271 9.80 -5.33 -9.99
N ALA A 272 8.92 -5.33 -10.99
CA ALA A 272 8.80 -4.27 -11.99
C ALA A 272 8.05 -3.04 -11.47
N PHE A 273 7.26 -3.18 -10.39
CA PHE A 273 6.51 -2.07 -9.82
C PHE A 273 7.41 -1.19 -8.96
N ARG A 274 7.52 0.09 -9.33
CA ARG A 274 8.35 1.07 -8.58
C ARG A 274 7.89 1.35 -7.14
N GLY A 275 6.66 0.96 -6.80
CA GLY A 275 6.03 1.27 -5.52
C GLY A 275 5.11 2.50 -5.58
N TRP A 276 4.32 2.66 -4.52
CA TRP A 276 3.40 3.79 -4.35
C TRP A 276 4.13 5.06 -3.91
N LEU A 277 3.45 6.21 -3.99
CA LEU A 277 4.03 7.48 -3.56
C LEU A 277 4.21 7.55 -2.04
N LYS A 278 5.37 8.07 -1.61
CA LYS A 278 5.75 8.21 -0.20
C LYS A 278 6.09 9.66 0.12
N ASP A 279 6.03 10.00 1.42
CA ASP A 279 6.49 11.31 1.90
C ASP A 279 7.91 11.62 1.42
N GLY A 280 8.06 12.77 0.74
CA GLY A 280 9.29 13.23 0.12
C GLY A 280 9.37 12.99 -1.40
N ASP A 281 8.55 12.11 -1.97
CA ASP A 281 8.54 11.90 -3.43
C ASP A 281 8.11 13.16 -4.17
N VAL A 282 8.73 13.43 -5.30
CA VAL A 282 8.40 14.57 -6.18
C VAL A 282 7.76 14.04 -7.45
N VAL A 283 6.54 14.45 -7.73
CA VAL A 283 5.86 14.14 -8.99
C VAL A 283 5.95 15.37 -9.91
N SER A 284 6.47 15.19 -11.12
CA SER A 284 6.52 16.21 -12.17
C SER A 284 5.71 15.74 -13.36
N LEU A 285 4.71 16.53 -13.75
CA LEU A 285 3.82 16.23 -14.87
C LEU A 285 3.89 17.35 -15.90
N HIS A 286 4.13 16.97 -17.15
CA HIS A 286 4.29 17.91 -18.25
C HIS A 286 3.29 17.63 -19.37
N ALA A 287 2.77 18.69 -19.96
CA ALA A 287 1.98 18.63 -21.18
C ALA A 287 2.40 19.72 -22.17
N GLU A 288 2.60 19.33 -23.43
CA GLU A 288 2.97 20.23 -24.53
C GLU A 288 2.06 21.46 -24.56
N GLY A 289 2.64 22.67 -24.54
CA GLY A 289 1.89 23.93 -24.58
C GLY A 289 1.20 24.33 -23.27
N LEU A 290 0.94 23.38 -22.35
CA LEU A 290 0.32 23.61 -21.03
C LEU A 290 1.33 23.77 -19.90
N GLY A 291 2.59 23.37 -20.08
CA GLY A 291 3.67 23.57 -19.11
C GLY A 291 3.84 22.38 -18.16
N GLU A 292 4.36 22.65 -16.96
CA GLU A 292 4.65 21.64 -15.94
C GLU A 292 3.99 22.00 -14.60
N VAL A 293 3.42 20.99 -13.95
CA VAL A 293 3.12 21.01 -12.51
C VAL A 293 4.10 20.10 -11.79
N ARG A 294 4.49 20.48 -10.57
CA ARG A 294 5.44 19.73 -9.76
C ARG A 294 5.06 19.79 -8.28
N GLN A 295 4.78 18.64 -7.68
CA GLN A 295 4.30 18.54 -6.31
C GLN A 295 5.22 17.63 -5.50
N THR A 296 5.52 18.04 -4.27
CA THR A 296 6.14 17.12 -3.32
C THR A 296 5.07 16.45 -2.47
N VAL A 297 5.11 15.13 -2.43
CA VAL A 297 4.24 14.30 -1.60
C VAL A 297 4.64 14.47 -0.13
N ARG A 298 3.64 14.61 0.74
CA ARG A 298 3.81 14.77 2.18
C ARG A 298 3.05 13.72 2.94
N ALA A 299 3.59 13.30 4.08
CA ALA A 299 2.92 12.38 4.97
C ALA A 299 1.51 12.89 5.35
N GLY A 300 0.51 12.01 5.23
CA GLY A 300 -0.86 12.27 5.68
C GLY A 300 -1.00 12.14 7.20
N THR A 301 -2.10 12.65 7.74
CA THR A 301 -2.46 12.41 9.14
C THR A 301 -3.13 11.05 9.30
N ALA A 302 -2.89 10.36 10.42
CA ALA A 302 -3.63 9.14 10.74
C ALA A 302 -5.14 9.41 10.91
N PRO A 303 -6.02 8.57 10.35
CA PRO A 303 -7.45 8.75 10.50
C PRO A 303 -7.91 8.45 11.93
N HIS A 304 -8.97 9.11 12.37
CA HIS A 304 -9.63 8.74 13.63
C HIS A 304 -10.46 7.47 13.42
N PRO A 305 -10.24 6.40 14.21
CA PRO A 305 -10.98 5.16 14.03
C PRO A 305 -12.45 5.35 14.38
N LEU A 306 -13.32 4.86 13.50
CA LEU A 306 -14.75 4.78 13.75
C LEU A 306 -15.06 3.47 14.51
N ALA A 307 -16.03 3.49 15.41
CA ALA A 307 -16.49 2.27 16.10
C ALA A 307 -16.82 1.11 15.11
N ALA A 308 -16.60 -0.14 15.49
CA ALA A 308 -17.01 -1.24 14.63
C ALA A 308 -18.54 -1.27 14.47
N ARG A 309 -19.03 -1.48 13.24
CA ARG A 309 -20.47 -1.70 12.96
C ARG A 309 -20.62 -3.20 12.72
N PRO A 310 -21.14 -3.97 13.69
CA PRO A 310 -21.24 -5.41 13.53
C PRO A 310 -22.24 -5.74 12.42
N ASP A 311 -21.83 -6.62 11.50
CA ASP A 311 -22.75 -7.20 10.52
C ASP A 311 -23.70 -8.16 11.26
N PRO A 312 -25.02 -7.89 11.29
CA PRO A 312 -25.98 -8.75 11.99
C PRO A 312 -26.13 -10.13 11.36
N THR A 313 -25.64 -10.32 10.13
CA THR A 313 -25.66 -11.59 9.40
C THR A 313 -24.35 -12.37 9.53
N ALA A 314 -23.28 -11.72 9.98
CA ALA A 314 -22.00 -12.38 10.20
C ALA A 314 -22.15 -13.43 11.31
N LYS A 315 -21.80 -14.68 10.99
CA LYS A 315 -21.68 -15.71 12.02
C LYS A 315 -20.48 -15.32 12.89
N PRO A 316 -20.65 -15.17 14.23
CA PRO A 316 -19.52 -14.91 15.08
C PRO A 316 -18.55 -16.09 14.97
N ARG A 317 -17.35 -15.87 14.43
CA ARG A 317 -16.24 -16.81 14.68
C ARG A 317 -16.04 -16.82 16.19
N ARG A 318 -16.06 -18.00 16.80
CA ARG A 318 -15.49 -18.14 18.14
C ARG A 318 -14.03 -17.71 18.01
N ARG A 319 -13.65 -16.61 18.66
CA ARG A 319 -12.24 -16.35 18.97
C ARG A 319 -11.74 -17.58 19.71
N GLN A 320 -10.96 -18.40 19.02
CA GLN A 320 -10.35 -19.56 19.65
C GLN A 320 -9.21 -19.01 20.52
N ALA A 321 -9.29 -19.26 21.81
CA ALA A 321 -8.12 -19.09 22.65
C ALA A 321 -7.08 -20.11 22.18
N ASN A 322 -5.80 -19.71 22.20
CA ASN A 322 -4.72 -20.64 21.93
C ASN A 322 -4.84 -21.86 22.89
N PRO A 323 -4.88 -23.09 22.36
CA PRO A 323 -5.12 -24.30 23.16
C PRO A 323 -3.90 -24.75 23.95
N ALA A 324 -2.71 -24.21 23.66
CA ALA A 324 -1.49 -24.67 24.28
C ALA A 324 -1.40 -24.30 25.76
N ALA A 325 -0.91 -25.24 26.56
CA ALA A 325 -0.53 -24.96 27.94
C ALA A 325 0.62 -23.95 27.97
N SER A 326 0.56 -23.02 28.92
CA SER A 326 1.58 -21.99 29.09
C SER A 326 2.06 -21.97 30.53
N ALA A 327 3.38 -21.99 30.74
CA ALA A 327 3.98 -21.85 32.06
C ALA A 327 3.90 -20.41 32.60
N LEU A 328 3.82 -19.43 31.71
CA LEU A 328 3.60 -18.02 32.02
C LEU A 328 2.21 -17.57 31.56
N PRO A 329 1.57 -16.56 32.18
CA PRO A 329 0.33 -16.01 31.65
C PRO A 329 0.52 -15.51 30.21
N TYR A 330 -0.22 -16.09 29.25
CA TYR A 330 -0.18 -15.62 27.87
C TYR A 330 -1.11 -14.41 27.71
N THR A 331 -0.62 -13.26 28.17
CA THR A 331 -1.32 -11.97 28.12
C THR A 331 -0.48 -10.96 27.36
N LYS A 332 -1.14 -9.99 26.69
CA LYS A 332 -0.44 -8.95 25.94
C LYS A 332 0.49 -8.15 26.85
N GLY A 333 1.74 -7.97 26.45
CA GLY A 333 2.70 -7.08 27.13
C GLY A 333 4.05 -7.72 27.39
N LEU A 334 4.85 -7.08 28.24
CA LEU A 334 6.21 -7.50 28.56
C LEU A 334 6.25 -8.47 29.74
N HIS A 335 6.89 -9.63 29.54
CA HIS A 335 7.05 -10.67 30.54
C HIS A 335 8.52 -11.03 30.71
N GLN A 336 8.98 -11.20 31.93
CA GLN A 336 10.33 -11.68 32.18
C GLN A 336 10.37 -13.20 31.99
N VAL A 337 11.28 -13.66 31.13
CA VAL A 337 11.43 -15.09 30.76
C VAL A 337 12.77 -15.68 31.19
N GLY A 338 13.71 -14.83 31.63
CA GLY A 338 14.98 -15.21 32.22
C GLY A 338 15.61 -14.03 32.96
N ASP A 339 16.74 -14.25 33.63
CA ASP A 339 17.46 -13.13 34.24
C ASP A 339 17.94 -12.16 33.15
N GLY A 340 17.57 -10.88 33.25
CA GLY A 340 17.84 -9.87 32.22
C GLY A 340 17.27 -10.20 30.82
N VAL A 341 16.27 -11.07 30.69
CA VAL A 341 15.65 -11.44 29.40
C VAL A 341 14.13 -11.37 29.50
N TRP A 342 13.50 -10.70 28.54
CA TRP A 342 12.05 -10.51 28.46
C TRP A 342 11.50 -10.91 27.10
N ALA A 343 10.22 -11.26 27.07
CA ALA A 343 9.43 -11.47 25.88
C ALA A 343 8.25 -10.49 25.87
N TRP A 344 8.01 -9.85 24.73
CA TRP A 344 6.75 -9.16 24.45
C TRP A 344 5.79 -10.15 23.81
N LEU A 345 4.68 -10.44 24.49
CA LEU A 345 3.73 -11.46 24.07
C LEU A 345 2.51 -10.83 23.40
N LEU A 346 2.00 -11.44 22.32
CA LEU A 346 0.79 -11.01 21.61
C LEU A 346 -0.24 -12.14 21.43
N PRO A 347 -1.13 -12.36 22.41
CA PRO A 347 -2.24 -13.30 22.25
C PRO A 347 -3.19 -12.90 21.12
N ASP A 348 -3.81 -13.85 20.44
CA ASP A 348 -3.76 -15.31 20.64
C ASP A 348 -2.59 -16.03 19.95
N GLY A 349 -1.70 -15.30 19.26
CA GLY A 349 -0.60 -15.88 18.49
C GLY A 349 -0.99 -16.33 17.08
N GLY A 350 -2.19 -16.00 16.59
CA GLY A 350 -2.56 -16.24 15.19
C GLY A 350 -1.84 -15.29 14.22
N TYR A 351 -2.39 -15.15 13.01
CA TYR A 351 -1.86 -14.27 11.96
C TYR A 351 -1.43 -12.88 12.46
N GLY A 352 -0.16 -12.51 12.20
CA GLY A 352 0.37 -11.19 12.49
C GLY A 352 0.57 -10.86 13.97
N ARG A 353 0.37 -11.85 14.86
CA ARG A 353 0.48 -11.71 16.32
C ARG A 353 1.71 -12.46 16.83
N SER A 354 2.87 -12.04 16.37
CA SER A 354 4.16 -12.59 16.76
C SER A 354 4.61 -12.09 18.14
N ASN A 355 5.48 -12.86 18.80
CA ASN A 355 6.21 -12.43 19.98
C ASN A 355 7.54 -11.79 19.58
N ALA A 356 8.01 -10.88 20.42
CA ALA A 356 9.34 -10.27 20.28
C ALA A 356 10.14 -10.44 21.57
N GLY A 357 11.45 -10.20 21.53
CA GLY A 357 12.37 -10.42 22.63
C GLY A 357 13.18 -9.19 23.02
N LEU A 358 13.59 -9.13 24.28
CA LEU A 358 14.55 -8.13 24.78
C LEU A 358 15.58 -8.83 25.67
N VAL A 359 16.85 -8.66 25.32
CA VAL A 359 17.99 -9.14 26.11
C VAL A 359 18.74 -7.92 26.64
N ALA A 360 18.72 -7.68 27.95
CA ALA A 360 19.51 -6.61 28.56
C ALA A 360 20.78 -7.17 29.21
N GLY A 361 21.88 -6.46 28.99
CA GLY A 361 23.13 -6.57 29.75
C GLY A 361 23.50 -5.22 30.36
N ASN A 362 24.69 -5.11 30.94
CA ASN A 362 25.17 -3.89 31.58
C ASN A 362 25.31 -2.73 30.57
N GLY A 363 24.46 -1.71 30.67
CA GLY A 363 24.48 -0.51 29.81
C GLY A 363 24.07 -0.70 28.35
N ALA A 364 23.61 -1.88 27.93
CA ALA A 364 23.18 -2.16 26.56
C ALA A 364 22.12 -3.25 26.49
N SER A 365 21.23 -3.17 25.50
CA SER A 365 20.25 -4.21 25.19
C SER A 365 20.24 -4.58 23.71
N LEU A 366 19.74 -5.79 23.43
CA LEU A 366 19.44 -6.31 22.10
C LEU A 366 17.94 -6.61 22.00
N LEU A 367 17.30 -6.06 20.96
CA LEU A 367 15.92 -6.40 20.59
C LEU A 367 15.94 -7.62 19.65
N VAL A 368 14.99 -8.54 19.83
CA VAL A 368 14.71 -9.62 18.88
C VAL A 368 13.34 -9.34 18.26
N ASP A 369 13.34 -9.07 16.96
CA ASP A 369 12.20 -8.72 16.12
C ASP A 369 11.48 -7.41 16.46
N THR A 370 10.79 -6.91 15.44
CA THR A 370 9.74 -5.89 15.57
C THR A 370 8.37 -6.54 15.34
N LEU A 371 7.30 -5.76 15.16
CA LEU A 371 5.94 -6.28 15.01
C LEU A 371 5.31 -5.85 13.68
N TYR A 372 4.13 -6.39 13.38
CA TYR A 372 3.52 -6.36 12.05
C TYR A 372 3.14 -4.99 11.51
N ASP A 373 2.88 -4.05 12.42
CA ASP A 373 2.59 -2.68 12.09
C ASP A 373 3.30 -1.69 13.03
N LEU A 374 3.26 -0.41 12.65
CA LEU A 374 3.87 0.67 13.42
C LEU A 374 3.19 0.87 14.78
N PRO A 375 1.85 0.84 14.92
CA PRO A 375 1.19 0.94 16.22
C PRO A 375 1.59 -0.15 17.22
N LEU A 376 1.62 -1.42 16.81
CA LEU A 376 2.02 -2.54 17.66
C LEU A 376 3.49 -2.41 18.08
N THR A 377 4.37 -2.09 17.13
CA THR A 377 5.79 -1.89 17.44
C THR A 377 5.99 -0.71 18.39
N ALA A 378 5.29 0.41 18.19
CA ALA A 378 5.37 1.57 19.08
C ALA A 378 4.88 1.23 20.50
N GLU A 379 3.79 0.47 20.63
CA GLU A 379 3.29 -0.03 21.91
C GLU A 379 4.34 -0.90 22.62
N MET A 380 4.94 -1.84 21.90
CA MET A 380 6.01 -2.71 22.42
C MET A 380 7.22 -1.91 22.89
N LEU A 381 7.76 -1.03 22.05
CA LEU A 381 8.94 -0.22 22.39
C LEU A 381 8.65 0.68 23.60
N SER A 382 7.43 1.21 23.72
CA SER A 382 6.98 1.95 24.91
C SER A 382 6.95 1.07 26.16
N GLY A 383 6.40 -0.14 26.06
CA GLY A 383 6.34 -1.10 27.16
C GLY A 383 7.71 -1.63 27.60
N MET A 384 8.72 -1.58 26.73
CA MET A 384 10.12 -1.96 27.04
C MET A 384 10.94 -0.83 27.69
N ARG A 385 10.47 0.43 27.68
CA ARG A 385 11.19 1.60 28.26
C ARG A 385 11.69 1.41 29.70
N PRO A 386 10.94 0.76 30.64
CA PRO A 386 11.44 0.57 31.99
C PRO A 386 12.78 -0.18 32.08
N ILE A 387 13.14 -0.94 31.04
CA ILE A 387 14.42 -1.63 30.88
C ILE A 387 15.36 -0.80 29.99
N THR A 388 14.89 -0.36 28.82
CA THR A 388 15.77 0.27 27.82
C THR A 388 16.22 1.68 28.18
N ASP A 389 15.53 2.38 29.09
CA ASP A 389 16.00 3.65 29.64
C ASP A 389 17.30 3.48 30.47
N ARG A 390 17.49 2.31 31.07
CA ARG A 390 18.70 1.95 31.85
C ARG A 390 19.73 1.21 31.00
N HIS A 391 19.25 0.44 30.04
CA HIS A 391 20.05 -0.41 29.16
C HIS A 391 19.67 -0.12 27.69
N PRO A 392 20.15 0.98 27.10
CA PRO A 392 19.73 1.42 25.77
C PRO A 392 19.89 0.34 24.69
N LEU A 393 19.01 0.36 23.70
CA LEU A 393 19.11 -0.53 22.54
C LEU A 393 20.40 -0.21 21.76
N GLY A 394 21.31 -1.19 21.68
CA GLY A 394 22.49 -1.11 20.82
C GLY A 394 22.33 -1.94 19.54
N HIS A 395 21.55 -3.02 19.62
CA HIS A 395 21.35 -3.97 18.53
C HIS A 395 19.88 -4.35 18.40
N ALA A 396 19.47 -4.71 17.19
CA ALA A 396 18.24 -5.43 16.92
C ALA A 396 18.56 -6.59 15.98
N VAL A 397 17.93 -7.75 16.19
CA VAL A 397 18.02 -8.91 15.30
C VAL A 397 16.65 -9.14 14.69
N LEU A 398 16.57 -9.21 13.36
CA LEU A 398 15.40 -9.66 12.63
C LEU A 398 15.59 -11.14 12.33
N THR A 399 14.69 -11.98 12.82
CA THR A 399 14.83 -13.44 12.78
C THR A 399 14.59 -13.99 11.39
N HIS A 400 13.62 -13.42 10.66
CA HIS A 400 13.25 -13.78 9.29
C HIS A 400 12.47 -12.63 8.61
N ALA A 401 12.11 -12.77 7.34
CA ALA A 401 11.67 -11.64 6.52
C ALA A 401 10.19 -11.23 6.66
N ASN A 402 9.35 -12.07 7.25
CA ASN A 402 7.92 -11.79 7.38
C ASN A 402 7.65 -10.44 8.07
N GLY A 403 6.56 -9.81 7.65
CA GLY A 403 6.22 -8.47 8.10
C GLY A 403 6.02 -8.33 9.60
N ASP A 404 5.49 -9.35 10.26
CA ASP A 404 5.30 -9.41 11.71
C ASP A 404 6.59 -9.53 12.52
N HIS A 405 7.74 -9.53 11.85
CA HIS A 405 9.06 -9.46 12.46
C HIS A 405 9.85 -8.22 12.01
N THR A 406 9.50 -7.61 10.86
CA THR A 406 10.34 -6.61 10.19
C THR A 406 9.71 -5.22 10.00
N HIS A 407 8.38 -5.11 9.95
CA HIS A 407 7.68 -3.87 9.56
C HIS A 407 7.90 -2.70 10.51
N GLY A 408 8.13 -2.97 11.79
CA GLY A 408 8.39 -1.96 12.80
C GLY A 408 9.78 -1.34 12.78
N GLY A 409 10.70 -1.83 11.93
CA GLY A 409 12.12 -1.48 11.95
C GLY A 409 12.41 0.03 11.88
N GLN A 410 11.56 0.82 11.20
CA GLN A 410 11.73 2.28 11.09
C GLN A 410 11.59 3.03 12.43
N LEU A 411 10.94 2.44 13.44
CA LEU A 411 10.75 3.06 14.75
C LEU A 411 11.98 2.90 15.65
N LEU A 412 12.94 2.08 15.25
CA LEU A 412 14.19 1.90 15.98
C LEU A 412 15.09 3.13 15.78
N PRO A 413 15.70 3.67 16.85
CA PRO A 413 16.65 4.78 16.73
C PRO A 413 17.77 4.48 15.71
N GLY A 414 18.24 5.49 14.99
CA GLY A 414 19.30 5.32 13.98
C GLY A 414 20.64 4.82 14.54
N ALA A 415 20.87 4.95 15.85
CA ALA A 415 22.05 4.41 16.52
C ALA A 415 21.99 2.89 16.80
N VAL A 416 20.80 2.28 16.74
CA VAL A 416 20.64 0.82 16.90
C VAL A 416 21.17 0.15 15.65
N ARG A 417 22.03 -0.86 15.77
CA ARG A 417 22.50 -1.66 14.64
C ARG A 417 21.57 -2.85 14.38
N VAL A 418 20.92 -2.88 13.23
CA VAL A 418 20.03 -3.98 12.80
C VAL A 418 20.83 -5.10 12.16
N LEU A 419 20.55 -6.34 12.57
CA LEU A 419 21.22 -7.56 12.16
C LEU A 419 20.20 -8.55 11.60
N ALA A 420 20.56 -9.26 10.53
CA ALA A 420 19.76 -10.35 10.00
C ALA A 420 20.65 -11.36 9.28
N ALA A 421 20.17 -12.59 9.05
CA ALA A 421 20.85 -13.52 8.16
C ALA A 421 20.87 -12.99 6.71
N GLU A 422 21.81 -13.47 5.89
CA GLU A 422 21.89 -13.05 4.48
C GLU A 422 20.60 -13.35 3.70
N GLY A 423 19.99 -14.52 3.90
CA GLY A 423 18.71 -14.90 3.28
C GLY A 423 17.55 -14.02 3.74
N THR A 424 17.47 -13.69 5.03
CA THR A 424 16.45 -12.77 5.57
C THR A 424 16.57 -11.39 4.91
N ALA A 425 17.79 -10.86 4.79
CA ALA A 425 18.01 -9.58 4.14
C ALA A 425 17.69 -9.64 2.63
N HIS A 426 17.93 -10.78 1.98
CA HIS A 426 17.57 -10.99 0.57
C HIS A 426 16.05 -10.97 0.38
N GLU A 427 15.33 -11.77 1.15
CA GLU A 427 13.88 -11.92 1.08
C GLU A 427 13.16 -10.62 1.44
N MET A 428 13.62 -9.87 2.44
CA MET A 428 13.11 -8.51 2.73
C MET A 428 13.20 -7.53 1.53
N ARG A 429 14.08 -7.78 0.55
CA ARG A 429 14.20 -6.96 -0.67
C ARG A 429 13.40 -7.50 -1.84
N THR A 430 13.05 -8.78 -1.83
CA THR A 430 12.43 -9.47 -2.98
C THR A 430 10.97 -9.85 -2.75
N GLU A 431 10.51 -9.91 -1.50
CA GLU A 431 9.12 -10.15 -1.16
C GLU A 431 8.20 -8.96 -1.45
N MET A 432 6.90 -9.24 -1.35
CA MET A 432 5.83 -8.25 -1.44
C MET A 432 6.13 -7.06 -0.50
N PRO A 433 6.27 -5.83 -1.04
CA PRO A 433 6.44 -4.64 -0.23
C PRO A 433 5.31 -4.48 0.80
N PRO A 434 5.58 -3.95 2.01
CA PRO A 434 4.58 -3.85 3.09
C PRO A 434 3.29 -3.14 2.66
N GLU A 435 3.43 -2.05 1.90
CA GLU A 435 2.32 -1.30 1.33
C GLU A 435 1.36 -2.19 0.51
N LEU A 436 1.85 -3.17 -0.24
CA LEU A 436 1.01 -4.11 -1.01
C LEU A 436 0.29 -5.13 -0.14
N THR A 437 0.67 -5.30 1.12
CA THR A 437 -0.10 -6.10 2.10
C THR A 437 -1.50 -5.51 2.33
N THR A 438 -1.67 -4.20 2.10
CA THR A 438 -2.98 -3.52 2.07
C THR A 438 -3.95 -4.17 1.09
N ALA A 439 -3.48 -4.87 0.04
CA ALA A 439 -4.32 -5.64 -0.89
C ALA A 439 -5.24 -6.62 -0.13
N LEU A 440 -4.70 -7.29 0.90
CA LEU A 440 -5.43 -8.22 1.76
C LEU A 440 -6.58 -7.53 2.52
N GLN A 441 -6.50 -6.21 2.67
CA GLN A 441 -7.42 -5.35 3.39
C GLN A 441 -8.25 -4.42 2.49
N VAL A 442 -8.10 -4.40 1.16
CA VAL A 442 -8.90 -3.48 0.31
C VAL A 442 -9.45 -4.10 -0.95
N MET A 443 -8.82 -5.13 -1.51
CA MET A 443 -9.33 -5.79 -2.71
C MET A 443 -10.61 -6.58 -2.43
N ASP A 444 -11.49 -6.63 -3.42
CA ASP A 444 -12.59 -7.58 -3.49
C ASP A 444 -12.14 -8.80 -4.30
N LEU A 445 -11.88 -9.90 -3.60
CA LEU A 445 -11.42 -11.17 -4.13
C LEU A 445 -12.53 -12.23 -4.09
N GLY A 446 -13.78 -11.78 -4.09
CA GLY A 446 -14.97 -12.63 -4.11
C GLY A 446 -15.44 -13.10 -2.72
N PRO A 447 -16.56 -13.83 -2.68
CA PRO A 447 -17.34 -14.05 -1.46
C PRO A 447 -16.69 -14.96 -0.43
N THR A 448 -15.63 -15.69 -0.79
CA THR A 448 -14.92 -16.61 0.11
C THR A 448 -13.62 -15.99 0.63
N LEU A 449 -12.79 -15.47 -0.27
CA LEU A 449 -11.45 -14.98 0.08
C LEU A 449 -11.48 -13.60 0.76
N THR A 450 -12.33 -12.68 0.29
CA THR A 450 -12.49 -11.35 0.89
C THR A 450 -12.74 -11.42 2.40
N PRO A 451 -13.81 -12.08 2.90
CA PRO A 451 -14.07 -12.12 4.35
C PRO A 451 -12.97 -12.86 5.13
N TYR A 452 -12.36 -13.89 4.53
CA TYR A 452 -11.25 -14.63 5.16
C TYR A 452 -10.04 -13.73 5.44
N LEU A 453 -9.65 -12.90 4.47
CA LEU A 453 -8.54 -11.97 4.62
C LEU A 453 -8.90 -10.81 5.54
N ARG A 454 -10.12 -10.28 5.48
CA ARG A 454 -10.53 -9.15 6.34
C ARG A 454 -10.55 -9.52 7.81
N ASP A 455 -10.99 -10.72 8.13
CA ASP A 455 -10.98 -11.27 9.48
C ASP A 455 -9.56 -11.34 10.07
N ARG A 456 -8.58 -11.77 9.25
CA ARG A 456 -7.20 -12.00 9.70
C ARG A 456 -6.32 -10.76 9.67
N PHE A 457 -6.45 -9.93 8.64
CA PHE A 457 -5.55 -8.81 8.39
C PHE A 457 -6.17 -7.44 8.67
N GLY A 458 -7.50 -7.32 8.74
CA GLY A 458 -8.19 -6.02 8.82
C GLY A 458 -7.98 -5.23 10.12
N ALA A 459 -7.32 -5.81 11.12
CA ALA A 459 -7.02 -5.13 12.39
C ALA A 459 -5.65 -4.42 12.40
N PHE A 460 -4.80 -4.65 11.39
CA PHE A 460 -3.47 -4.07 11.29
C PHE A 460 -3.46 -2.78 10.46
N ASP A 461 -2.47 -1.94 10.67
CA ASP A 461 -2.26 -0.72 9.88
C ASP A 461 -0.98 -0.81 9.05
N PHE A 462 -1.12 -1.07 7.74
CA PHE A 462 0.02 -1.17 6.83
C PHE A 462 0.45 0.18 6.23
N SER A 463 -0.22 1.28 6.58
CA SER A 463 0.10 2.60 6.04
C SER A 463 1.42 3.14 6.59
N GLY A 464 2.17 3.84 5.74
CA GLY A 464 3.40 4.54 6.13
C GLY A 464 4.61 3.65 6.48
N ILE A 465 4.51 2.33 6.31
CA ILE A 465 5.61 1.39 6.58
C ILE A 465 6.75 1.58 5.56
N ARG A 466 7.96 1.72 6.08
CA ARG A 466 9.23 1.76 5.35
C ARG A 466 10.14 0.71 5.95
N LEU A 467 10.47 -0.32 5.17
CA LEU A 467 11.41 -1.35 5.62
C LEU A 467 12.76 -0.73 5.92
N ARG A 468 13.28 -1.02 7.13
CA ARG A 468 14.65 -0.70 7.51
C ARG A 468 15.53 -1.90 7.15
N ALA A 469 16.38 -1.73 6.15
CA ALA A 469 17.34 -2.76 5.77
C ALA A 469 18.31 -3.09 6.93
N PRO A 470 18.77 -4.36 7.05
CA PRO A 470 19.80 -4.71 8.03
C PRO A 470 21.10 -3.95 7.80
N ASP A 471 21.66 -3.39 8.87
CA ASP A 471 22.94 -2.68 8.85
C ASP A 471 24.14 -3.63 8.70
N ARG A 472 23.97 -4.90 9.13
CA ARG A 472 24.95 -5.97 8.97
C ARG A 472 24.26 -7.31 8.81
N THR A 473 24.70 -8.08 7.83
CA THR A 473 24.28 -9.47 7.66
C THR A 473 25.29 -10.45 8.27
N PHE A 474 24.86 -11.70 8.43
CA PHE A 474 25.76 -12.82 8.79
C PHE A 474 25.35 -14.10 8.06
N ASP A 475 26.32 -15.00 7.89
CA ASP A 475 26.13 -16.33 7.31
C ASP A 475 26.15 -17.40 8.42
N ARG A 476 25.11 -18.24 8.47
CA ARG A 476 24.85 -19.36 9.40
C ARG A 476 24.87 -19.06 10.91
N ARG A 477 25.85 -18.33 11.41
CA ARG A 477 26.04 -18.06 12.85
C ARG A 477 26.74 -16.74 13.12
N LEU A 478 26.34 -16.08 14.19
CA LEU A 478 27.00 -14.91 14.72
C LEU A 478 26.96 -14.95 16.25
N THR A 479 28.05 -14.57 16.91
CA THR A 479 28.05 -14.36 18.36
C THR A 479 28.26 -12.89 18.65
N LEU A 480 27.39 -12.35 19.49
CA LEU A 480 27.40 -10.96 19.92
C LEU A 480 27.69 -10.89 21.41
N GLU A 481 28.29 -9.79 21.81
CA GLU A 481 28.39 -9.39 23.21
C GLU A 481 27.42 -8.22 23.44
N VAL A 482 26.55 -8.36 24.46
CA VAL A 482 25.55 -7.36 24.83
C VAL A 482 25.71 -7.07 26.31
N GLY A 483 26.53 -6.07 26.64
CA GLY A 483 26.69 -5.58 28.02
C GLY A 483 27.18 -6.67 28.98
N GLY A 484 28.17 -7.45 28.58
CA GLY A 484 28.75 -8.57 29.33
C GLY A 484 28.12 -9.93 29.02
N ARG A 485 27.08 -10.00 28.17
CA ARG A 485 26.34 -11.23 27.90
C ARG A 485 26.61 -11.76 26.50
N GLU A 486 26.82 -13.07 26.40
CA GLU A 486 26.94 -13.75 25.11
C GLU A 486 25.56 -14.02 24.52
N VAL A 487 25.33 -13.56 23.29
CA VAL A 487 24.12 -13.84 22.50
C VAL A 487 24.52 -14.54 21.21
N ARG A 488 24.01 -15.75 20.99
CA ARG A 488 24.32 -16.58 19.81
C ARG A 488 23.15 -16.52 18.83
N LEU A 489 23.41 -16.08 17.62
CA LEU A 489 22.49 -16.14 16.49
C LEU A 489 22.84 -17.37 15.65
N LEU A 490 21.84 -18.19 15.36
CA LEU A 490 22.00 -19.33 14.46
C LEU A 490 20.90 -19.28 13.41
N ASP A 491 21.28 -19.16 12.15
CA ASP A 491 20.37 -19.34 11.02
C ASP A 491 20.23 -20.84 10.74
N LEU A 492 19.02 -21.35 10.97
CA LEU A 492 18.64 -22.75 10.81
C LEU A 492 17.80 -22.96 9.53
N GLY A 493 17.61 -21.92 8.73
CA GLY A 493 16.89 -21.99 7.47
C GLY A 493 17.70 -22.63 6.33
N PRO A 494 17.07 -22.79 5.15
CA PRO A 494 15.67 -22.45 4.86
C PRO A 494 14.70 -23.46 5.50
N ALA A 495 13.64 -22.96 6.12
CA ALA A 495 12.58 -23.76 6.75
C ALA A 495 11.22 -23.04 6.67
N HIS A 496 10.96 -22.06 7.53
CA HIS A 496 9.74 -21.25 7.42
C HIS A 496 9.85 -20.31 6.23
N THR A 497 10.98 -19.61 6.15
CA THR A 497 11.37 -18.69 5.07
C THR A 497 12.72 -19.07 4.48
N GLU A 498 13.33 -18.23 3.63
CA GLU A 498 14.67 -18.47 3.08
C GLU A 498 15.76 -18.57 4.17
N ALA A 499 15.63 -17.82 5.26
CA ALA A 499 16.53 -17.91 6.41
C ALA A 499 15.78 -17.64 7.71
N ASP A 500 16.04 -18.49 8.71
CA ASP A 500 15.28 -18.54 9.95
C ASP A 500 16.23 -18.56 11.16
N THR A 501 16.45 -17.38 11.74
CA THR A 501 17.42 -17.19 12.83
C THR A 501 16.79 -17.42 14.20
N VAL A 502 17.44 -18.26 15.00
CA VAL A 502 17.18 -18.34 16.45
C VAL A 502 18.20 -17.54 17.25
N VAL A 503 17.75 -16.96 18.37
CA VAL A 503 18.58 -16.16 19.28
C VAL A 503 18.70 -16.89 20.62
N HIS A 504 19.88 -17.43 20.92
CA HIS A 504 20.15 -18.16 22.15
C HIS A 504 20.97 -17.31 23.12
N VAL A 505 20.50 -17.22 24.37
CA VAL A 505 21.19 -16.57 25.50
C VAL A 505 21.56 -17.66 26.51
N PRO A 506 22.73 -18.32 26.38
CA PRO A 506 23.02 -19.56 27.12
C PRO A 506 23.02 -19.38 28.63
N GLU A 507 23.57 -18.26 29.11
CA GLU A 507 23.65 -17.95 30.53
C GLU A 507 22.26 -17.77 31.17
N ALA A 508 21.31 -17.19 30.42
CA ALA A 508 19.92 -17.03 30.87
C ALA A 508 19.08 -18.30 30.71
N GLY A 509 19.55 -19.28 29.93
CA GLY A 509 18.75 -20.45 29.54
C GLY A 509 17.55 -20.11 28.64
N VAL A 510 17.64 -19.03 27.85
CA VAL A 510 16.52 -18.57 26.99
C VAL A 510 16.87 -18.69 25.51
N LEU A 511 15.94 -19.24 24.74
CA LEU A 511 15.98 -19.32 23.27
C LEU A 511 14.78 -18.58 22.67
N PHE A 512 15.02 -17.60 21.81
CA PHE A 512 14.00 -17.04 20.94
C PHE A 512 14.05 -17.79 19.61
N ALA A 513 12.94 -18.41 19.21
CA ALA A 513 12.91 -19.32 18.06
C ALA A 513 12.45 -18.66 16.76
N GLY A 514 11.94 -17.41 16.82
CA GLY A 514 11.19 -16.83 15.71
C GLY A 514 10.10 -17.78 15.21
N ASP A 515 9.79 -17.72 13.93
CA ASP A 515 8.76 -18.59 13.33
C ASP A 515 9.23 -20.01 13.05
N LEU A 516 10.35 -20.46 13.63
CA LEU A 516 10.61 -21.90 13.70
C LEU A 516 9.75 -22.60 14.74
N LEU A 517 9.00 -21.86 15.58
CA LEU A 517 8.02 -22.43 16.50
C LEU A 517 6.71 -21.66 16.51
N PHE A 518 5.61 -22.41 16.33
CA PHE A 518 4.23 -21.99 16.55
C PHE A 518 3.62 -22.90 17.63
N ILE A 519 3.27 -22.35 18.79
CA ILE A 519 2.80 -23.13 19.93
C ILE A 519 1.28 -23.01 20.04
N GLY A 520 0.59 -24.14 19.83
CA GLY A 520 -0.88 -24.19 19.73
C GLY A 520 -1.45 -23.48 18.49
N CYS A 521 -0.59 -23.12 17.54
CA CYS A 521 -0.92 -22.56 16.25
C CYS A 521 -0.24 -23.40 15.17
N THR A 522 -0.89 -23.55 14.03
CA THR A 522 -0.38 -24.35 12.90
C THR A 522 0.76 -23.59 12.22
N PRO A 523 1.99 -24.16 12.16
CA PRO A 523 3.08 -23.58 11.39
C PRO A 523 2.72 -23.47 9.90
N ILE A 524 3.33 -22.53 9.18
CA ILE A 524 3.17 -22.39 7.73
C ILE A 524 4.52 -22.49 7.03
N VAL A 525 4.65 -23.33 6.00
CA VAL A 525 5.92 -23.55 5.30
C VAL A 525 5.93 -22.82 3.96
N TRP A 526 6.43 -21.58 3.95
CA TRP A 526 6.57 -20.81 2.70
C TRP A 526 7.74 -21.34 1.86
N SER A 527 8.90 -21.53 2.49
CA SER A 527 10.14 -21.89 1.78
C SER A 527 10.53 -23.37 1.92
N GLY A 528 10.48 -23.98 3.10
CA GLY A 528 10.89 -25.38 3.28
C GLY A 528 12.34 -25.69 2.82
N PRO A 529 12.69 -26.97 2.58
CA PRO A 529 11.86 -28.15 2.73
C PRO A 529 11.49 -28.45 4.20
N ILE A 530 10.40 -29.19 4.42
CA ILE A 530 9.93 -29.57 5.77
C ILE A 530 11.01 -30.33 6.55
N ALA A 531 11.82 -31.14 5.86
CA ALA A 531 12.92 -31.88 6.49
C ALA A 531 13.96 -30.96 7.16
N ASN A 532 14.22 -29.78 6.60
CA ASN A 532 15.13 -28.81 7.22
C ASN A 532 14.53 -28.25 8.51
N TRP A 533 13.23 -28.01 8.55
CA TRP A 533 12.56 -27.54 9.78
C TRP A 533 12.59 -28.60 10.88
N ILE A 534 12.44 -29.89 10.54
CA ILE A 534 12.62 -30.98 11.50
C ILE A 534 14.06 -30.97 12.06
N ALA A 535 15.07 -30.79 11.21
CA ALA A 535 16.47 -30.67 11.64
C ALA A 535 16.74 -29.40 12.47
N ALA A 536 16.06 -28.29 12.18
CA ALA A 536 16.10 -27.08 12.98
C ALA A 536 15.53 -27.33 14.39
N CYS A 537 14.42 -28.08 14.50
CA CYS A 537 13.88 -28.50 15.80
C CYS A 537 14.88 -29.36 16.59
N ASP A 538 15.54 -30.31 15.93
CA ASP A 538 16.58 -31.14 16.55
C ASP A 538 17.76 -30.28 17.06
N THR A 539 18.20 -29.32 16.24
CA THR A 539 19.25 -28.37 16.63
C THR A 539 18.83 -27.51 17.84
N MET A 540 17.59 -27.02 17.88
CA MET A 540 17.08 -26.25 19.01
C MET A 540 16.99 -27.09 20.30
N LEU A 541 16.64 -28.37 20.21
CA LEU A 541 16.65 -29.29 21.35
C LEU A 541 18.07 -29.47 21.91
N ASP A 542 19.07 -29.58 21.05
CA ASP A 542 20.47 -29.74 21.42
C ASP A 542 21.08 -28.50 22.10
N LEU A 543 20.49 -27.31 21.88
CA LEU A 543 20.89 -26.09 22.60
C LEU A 543 20.56 -26.15 24.10
N GLY A 544 19.59 -26.99 24.50
CA GLY A 544 19.29 -27.27 25.90
C GLY A 544 18.67 -26.11 26.68
N ALA A 545 18.04 -25.14 26.02
CA ALA A 545 17.40 -24.00 26.67
C ALA A 545 16.13 -24.44 27.43
N PRO A 546 16.03 -24.24 28.76
CA PRO A 546 14.83 -24.56 29.54
C PRO A 546 13.63 -23.65 29.24
N THR A 547 13.86 -22.46 28.66
CA THR A 547 12.80 -21.52 28.31
C THR A 547 12.93 -21.12 26.85
N VAL A 548 11.83 -21.28 26.10
CA VAL A 548 11.77 -21.03 24.67
C VAL A 548 10.63 -20.05 24.38
N VAL A 549 10.94 -18.95 23.73
CA VAL A 549 9.98 -17.95 23.25
C VAL A 549 9.73 -18.25 21.77
N PRO A 550 8.54 -18.75 21.39
CA PRO A 550 8.21 -18.99 20.00
C PRO A 550 7.90 -17.68 19.28
N GLY A 551 7.93 -17.68 17.95
CA GLY A 551 7.39 -16.58 17.14
C GLY A 551 5.90 -16.42 17.39
N HIS A 552 5.15 -17.53 17.46
CA HIS A 552 3.71 -17.49 17.71
C HIS A 552 3.29 -18.39 18.88
N GLY A 553 2.41 -17.86 19.74
CA GLY A 553 1.84 -18.60 20.87
C GLY A 553 2.57 -18.39 22.21
N PRO A 554 2.22 -19.15 23.25
CA PRO A 554 2.80 -18.97 24.58
C PRO A 554 4.26 -19.41 24.70
N VAL A 555 4.97 -18.84 25.69
CA VAL A 555 6.31 -19.30 26.11
C VAL A 555 6.27 -20.79 26.49
N THR A 556 7.25 -21.54 26.01
CA THR A 556 7.31 -22.99 26.11
C THR A 556 8.70 -23.49 26.51
N ASP A 557 8.94 -24.78 26.36
CA ASP A 557 10.19 -25.48 26.61
C ASP A 557 10.46 -26.54 25.50
N ALA A 558 11.32 -27.52 25.81
CA ALA A 558 11.62 -28.63 24.90
C ALA A 558 10.39 -29.45 24.47
N ALA A 559 9.30 -29.47 25.23
CA ALA A 559 8.05 -30.13 24.84
C ALA A 559 7.38 -29.41 23.67
N GLY A 560 7.39 -28.08 23.65
CA GLY A 560 6.88 -27.27 22.53
C GLY A 560 7.64 -27.54 21.24
N ILE A 561 8.98 -27.61 21.31
CA ILE A 561 9.81 -27.96 20.14
C ILE A 561 9.47 -29.36 19.61
N ARG A 562 9.31 -30.35 20.50
CA ARG A 562 8.93 -31.71 20.10
C ARG A 562 7.53 -31.77 19.48
N ALA A 563 6.59 -30.96 19.95
CA ALA A 563 5.25 -30.89 19.38
C ALA A 563 5.27 -30.38 17.93
N VAL A 564 5.99 -29.28 17.66
CA VAL A 564 6.14 -28.74 16.29
C VAL A 564 6.88 -29.73 15.38
N ARG A 565 7.95 -30.36 15.88
CA ARG A 565 8.66 -31.42 15.16
C ARG A 565 7.75 -32.61 14.81
N GLY A 566 6.93 -33.04 15.78
CA GLY A 566 5.95 -34.11 15.62
C GLY A 566 4.88 -33.78 14.58
N TYR A 567 4.40 -32.54 14.59
CA TYR A 567 3.46 -32.04 13.58
C TYR A 567 4.03 -32.19 12.17
N PHE A 568 5.27 -31.74 11.93
CA PHE A 568 5.86 -31.86 10.60
C PHE A 568 6.11 -33.31 10.17
N ALA A 569 6.52 -34.18 11.09
CA ALA A 569 6.63 -35.61 10.80
C ALA A 569 5.28 -36.21 10.38
N HIS A 570 4.20 -35.82 11.06
CA HIS A 570 2.84 -36.23 10.74
C HIS A 570 2.38 -35.69 9.38
N VAL A 571 2.63 -34.41 9.07
CA VAL A 571 2.31 -33.82 7.76
C VAL A 571 3.03 -34.56 6.63
N VAL A 572 4.32 -34.85 6.78
CA VAL A 572 5.10 -35.61 5.79
C VAL A 572 4.51 -37.01 5.59
N GLU A 573 4.22 -37.73 6.68
CA GLU A 573 3.62 -39.07 6.59
C GLU A 573 2.28 -39.04 5.84
N GLN A 574 1.38 -38.12 6.21
CA GLN A 574 0.05 -38.02 5.62
C GLN A 574 0.10 -37.57 4.15
N ALA A 575 0.93 -36.58 3.82
CA ALA A 575 1.08 -36.09 2.46
C ALA A 575 1.73 -37.15 1.54
N ASP A 576 2.77 -37.84 2.00
CA ASP A 576 3.42 -38.91 1.23
C ASP A 576 2.46 -40.10 1.01
N ALA A 577 1.66 -40.45 2.02
CA ALA A 577 0.64 -41.49 1.89
C ALA A 577 -0.49 -41.12 0.92
N ALA A 578 -0.90 -39.84 0.89
CA ALA A 578 -1.87 -39.33 -0.08
C ALA A 578 -1.29 -39.33 -1.50
N TYR A 579 -0.04 -38.88 -1.65
CA TYR A 579 0.67 -38.89 -2.92
C TYR A 579 0.82 -40.31 -3.48
N ALA A 580 1.18 -41.29 -2.64
CA ALA A 580 1.30 -42.70 -3.02
C ALA A 580 -0.03 -43.32 -3.50
N LYS A 581 -1.18 -42.75 -3.10
CA LYS A 581 -2.52 -43.13 -3.59
C LYS A 581 -2.89 -42.45 -4.91
N GLY A 582 -2.03 -41.59 -5.44
CA GLY A 582 -2.27 -40.84 -6.67
C GLY A 582 -3.20 -39.63 -6.50
N LEU A 583 -3.42 -39.16 -5.26
CA LEU A 583 -4.19 -37.95 -5.00
C LEU A 583 -3.37 -36.72 -5.34
N ASP A 584 -4.00 -35.71 -5.95
CA ASP A 584 -3.35 -34.42 -6.15
C ASP A 584 -3.18 -33.65 -4.82
N PHE A 585 -2.41 -32.55 -4.84
CA PHE A 585 -2.10 -31.82 -3.61
C PHE A 585 -3.35 -31.22 -2.94
N ARG A 586 -4.36 -30.83 -3.74
CA ARG A 586 -5.59 -30.23 -3.23
C ARG A 586 -6.44 -31.31 -2.59
N GLU A 587 -6.61 -32.46 -3.24
CA GLU A 587 -7.28 -33.62 -2.67
C GLU A 587 -6.62 -34.06 -1.36
N ALA A 588 -5.29 -34.12 -1.32
CA ALA A 588 -4.54 -34.42 -0.12
C ALA A 588 -4.77 -33.39 0.99
N ALA A 589 -4.56 -32.10 0.72
CA ALA A 589 -4.72 -31.02 1.70
C ALA A 589 -6.11 -30.98 2.35
N PHE A 590 -7.15 -31.30 1.58
CA PHE A 590 -8.53 -31.32 2.06
C PHE A 590 -8.94 -32.66 2.72
N GLY A 591 -8.11 -33.71 2.59
CA GLY A 591 -8.38 -35.06 3.10
C GLY A 591 -7.45 -35.53 4.23
N ILE A 592 -6.41 -34.76 4.57
CA ILE A 592 -5.49 -35.11 5.67
C ILE A 592 -6.24 -35.15 7.02
N ASP A 593 -5.96 -36.20 7.79
CA ASP A 593 -6.30 -36.25 9.21
C ASP A 593 -5.22 -35.52 10.01
N LEU A 594 -5.57 -34.44 10.72
CA LEU A 594 -4.65 -33.68 11.56
C LEU A 594 -4.44 -34.30 12.94
N ALA A 595 -5.18 -35.36 13.30
CA ALA A 595 -5.09 -36.03 14.60
C ALA A 595 -5.10 -35.05 15.78
N GLU A 596 -4.13 -35.13 16.69
CA GLU A 596 -4.02 -34.26 17.87
C GLU A 596 -3.74 -32.78 17.54
N TYR A 597 -3.31 -32.48 16.31
CA TYR A 597 -3.02 -31.12 15.85
C TYR A 597 -4.27 -30.40 15.30
N ALA A 598 -5.40 -31.11 15.18
CA ALA A 598 -6.61 -30.53 14.60
C ALA A 598 -7.07 -29.26 15.36
N ASP A 599 -6.92 -29.22 16.68
CA ASP A 599 -7.40 -28.11 17.50
C ASP A 599 -6.45 -26.90 17.56
N TRP A 600 -5.30 -26.96 16.88
CA TRP A 600 -4.41 -25.80 16.79
C TRP A 600 -5.07 -24.66 15.99
N LEU A 601 -4.72 -23.42 16.37
CA LEU A 601 -5.14 -22.23 15.64
C LEU A 601 -4.67 -22.30 14.19
N ASP A 602 -5.40 -21.64 13.30
CA ASP A 602 -5.04 -21.45 11.89
C ASP A 602 -4.76 -22.77 11.13
N ALA A 603 -5.48 -23.83 11.47
CA ALA A 603 -5.31 -25.17 10.89
C ALA A 603 -5.41 -25.21 9.36
N GLU A 604 -6.04 -24.21 8.72
CA GLU A 604 -6.08 -24.13 7.26
C GLU A 604 -4.70 -23.99 6.61
N ARG A 605 -3.68 -23.57 7.36
CA ARG A 605 -2.28 -23.51 6.90
C ARG A 605 -1.74 -24.87 6.45
N ILE A 606 -2.41 -25.97 6.81
CA ILE A 606 -2.14 -27.31 6.27
C ILE A 606 -2.13 -27.33 4.74
N VAL A 607 -2.94 -26.50 4.08
CA VAL A 607 -2.98 -26.39 2.62
C VAL A 607 -1.61 -26.02 2.06
N VAL A 608 -0.95 -25.02 2.65
CA VAL A 608 0.38 -24.58 2.23
C VAL A 608 1.44 -25.62 2.57
N ASN A 609 1.34 -26.27 3.74
CA ASN A 609 2.31 -27.28 4.16
C ASN A 609 2.28 -28.52 3.25
N VAL A 610 1.08 -28.98 2.88
CA VAL A 610 0.91 -30.09 1.92
C VAL A 610 1.35 -29.68 0.53
N TYR A 611 0.97 -28.48 0.07
CA TYR A 611 1.44 -27.95 -1.20
C TYR A 611 2.98 -27.95 -1.26
N ARG A 612 3.65 -27.47 -0.21
CA ARG A 612 5.11 -27.46 -0.14
C ARG A 612 5.68 -28.88 -0.15
N ARG A 613 5.11 -29.81 0.60
CA ARG A 613 5.56 -31.21 0.56
C ARG A 613 5.42 -31.83 -0.83
N TYR A 614 4.30 -31.58 -1.51
CA TYR A 614 4.10 -32.04 -2.89
C TYR A 614 5.13 -31.42 -3.86
N ARG A 615 5.54 -30.16 -3.63
CA ARG A 615 6.61 -29.52 -4.40
C ARG A 615 7.96 -30.21 -4.22
N GLU A 616 8.26 -30.68 -3.01
CA GLU A 616 9.48 -31.44 -2.72
C GLU A 616 9.49 -32.80 -3.43
N ILE A 617 8.35 -33.48 -3.49
CA ILE A 617 8.21 -34.79 -4.15
C ILE A 617 8.26 -34.64 -5.68
N HIS A 618 7.63 -33.58 -6.21
CA HIS A 618 7.50 -33.34 -7.65
C HIS A 618 7.89 -31.89 -8.01
N PRO A 619 9.20 -31.59 -8.17
CA PRO A 619 9.71 -30.23 -8.41
C PRO A 619 9.30 -29.57 -9.73
N ASP A 620 8.78 -30.32 -10.69
CA ASP A 620 8.38 -29.80 -12.02
C ASP A 620 6.90 -29.38 -12.15
N GLN A 621 6.08 -29.61 -11.12
CA GLN A 621 4.67 -29.15 -11.09
C GLN A 621 4.55 -27.61 -11.20
N PRO A 622 3.40 -27.06 -11.66
CA PRO A 622 3.20 -25.62 -11.71
C PRO A 622 3.28 -24.96 -10.32
N VAL A 623 3.85 -23.75 -10.27
CA VAL A 623 3.84 -22.92 -9.06
C VAL A 623 2.43 -22.35 -8.89
N VAL A 624 1.93 -22.39 -7.65
CA VAL A 624 0.65 -21.78 -7.27
C VAL A 624 1.00 -20.47 -6.58
N ASP A 625 0.45 -19.37 -7.05
CA ASP A 625 0.71 -18.06 -6.47
C ASP A 625 0.13 -17.94 -5.05
N ARG A 626 0.59 -16.93 -4.32
CA ARG A 626 0.24 -16.73 -2.90
C ARG A 626 -1.25 -16.44 -2.70
N PHE A 627 -1.91 -15.69 -3.59
CA PHE A 627 -3.33 -15.40 -3.48
C PHE A 627 -4.19 -16.64 -3.77
N ALA A 628 -3.79 -17.47 -4.73
CA ALA A 628 -4.44 -18.76 -4.96
C ALA A 628 -4.31 -19.70 -3.74
N LEU A 629 -3.15 -19.74 -3.08
CA LEU A 629 -2.97 -20.48 -1.83
C LEU A 629 -3.87 -19.94 -0.71
N PHE A 630 -3.96 -18.61 -0.54
CA PHE A 630 -4.93 -18.01 0.38
C PHE A 630 -6.38 -18.39 0.03
N GLY A 631 -6.74 -18.43 -1.26
CA GLY A 631 -8.05 -18.88 -1.73
C GLY A 631 -8.36 -20.31 -1.30
N LEU A 632 -7.40 -21.23 -1.46
CA LEU A 632 -7.54 -22.61 -1.02
C LEU A 632 -7.64 -22.74 0.51
N MET A 633 -6.86 -21.95 1.26
CA MET A 633 -6.97 -21.89 2.73
C MET A 633 -8.36 -21.38 3.17
N ALA A 634 -8.88 -20.35 2.51
CA ALA A 634 -10.21 -19.81 2.80
C ALA A 634 -11.33 -20.83 2.51
N GLU A 635 -11.21 -21.58 1.41
CA GLU A 635 -12.13 -22.68 1.12
C GLU A 635 -12.07 -23.80 2.15
N TRP A 636 -10.85 -24.17 2.59
CA TRP A 636 -10.62 -25.20 3.60
C TRP A 636 -11.26 -24.79 4.93
N ASP A 637 -10.98 -23.58 5.41
CA ASP A 637 -11.53 -23.00 6.65
C ASP A 637 -13.06 -22.99 6.62
N GLY A 638 -13.64 -22.59 5.47
CA GLY A 638 -15.08 -22.58 5.26
C GLY A 638 -15.73 -23.98 5.22
N ARG A 639 -15.00 -25.06 4.91
CA ARG A 639 -15.54 -26.43 4.99
C ARG A 639 -15.55 -26.94 6.43
N ARG A 640 -14.51 -26.64 7.20
CA ARG A 640 -14.40 -27.05 8.60
C ARG A 640 -15.44 -26.38 9.49
N GLY A 641 -15.73 -25.08 9.26
CA GLY A 641 -16.79 -24.38 10.00
C GLY A 641 -18.24 -24.83 9.72
N ARG A 642 -18.44 -25.79 8.81
CA ARG A 642 -19.75 -26.41 8.48
C ARG A 642 -19.92 -27.83 9.04
N GLN A 643 -18.87 -28.42 9.59
CA GLN A 643 -18.89 -29.69 10.34
C GLN A 643 -18.96 -29.38 11.84
#